data_AF-A0A7V8E8I7-F1
#
_entry.id   AF-A0A7V8E8I7-F1
#
_cell.length_a   1.000
_cell.length_b   1.000
_cell.length_c   1.000
_cell.angle_alpha   90.00
_cell.angle_beta   90.00
_cell.angle_gamma   90.00
#
_symmetry.space_group_name_H-M   'P 1'
#
loop_
_entity.id
_entity.type
_entity.pdbx_description
1 polymer ?
#
loop_
_entity_poly.entity_id
_entity_poly.type
_entity_poly.pdbx_seq_one_letter_code
_entity_poly.pdbx_strand_id
1 'polypeptide(L)'
;MTRASDLLFGLLALQMNFISKGQLLECAALWMNDSKAVLGKLFLDRGYLKQKQHAGVAAMVAAQVDAHDGDAAQSLAAVEVDMDLRQSLLALNVPPDLRQSLAWVQARGKSAARPFTVAPAAEGRYRLGEELGRGGLGQVVTAFDASLEREIAVKLALDGVSAEVADRFVREAKLAGRLDHPNIVPIFDFGTLGGASTSPGQGGRLFMAMKRVRGRDLGKVLAMLGRGDAEARERWSRTILLQVFLEICNGMAFAHDRGVIHRDLKPANVMLGDYGEVHIVDWGLARVLNGQEDVRTRSVERSRPQEKLETALTLEGEVIGTPAYMPPEQAEGRLSGMDRRSDIYSLGAILYEILTFKPPFEGGSAKEILDKVRTGGIVSPSGLFRANAEDSGRTVAGGRTAPLDTDAIPRELDTICLKALAYRREDRFQTVMELHREIRLFLEGVKEAARVEKEAREWLQKGRFSLHRFGVLKGEIDAQAKLVEELSERIKPHLGAEEKQPLWNAEERHRRLQDEQIEAFAAASAEFGHALSLKGDMTEARDGMCELFLDQFLAAEKRRDRKEMLLNRRTLESFDAAGRKRARLDAPGYLSIRTMAYECDCLKPVPDRAWRVEFSDSCEVPWRDGRPRPDLPLTDEDCPVPAVRTYPKGARWGHRAGCPRREISGVEVFLGRYEERGKRLHLGELKLLGTTPLKDIELPQGSYRCTLRGSGFTETLLPVRIDRGGVWTQVVNLYRPDEIPPGFRYVPGGPFIFGEFAFGGVERTQVTEDVFVSRFPVIAGEYLEFLNELCAEGRADEARSRQPREGNVTYFREVGGRFEVMPESEKGALLTSQKLPAMGMSWNSAQAWIAWHSGRDGRPYRLLHEQEWEKAARGVDARRFPWGSGYDGSFSNSSLSHAEGARICEPGSYPVDESPYGIADLGGNMETWCWNALESPYRMWRSIRIGSWANNRPSQAAGRKGNDPAITTRVLGFRLALSPG
;
A
#
# COMPACT_ATOMS: atom_id res chain seq x y z
N MET A 1 -22.77 -10.55 52.02
CA MET A 1 -23.14 -9.14 51.75
C MET A 1 -24.51 -9.13 51.12
N THR A 2 -25.39 -8.21 51.51
CA THR A 2 -26.66 -8.02 50.78
C THR A 2 -26.36 -7.40 49.41
N ARG A 3 -27.28 -7.52 48.45
CA ARG A 3 -27.09 -6.84 47.15
C ARG A 3 -27.02 -5.31 47.30
N ALA A 4 -27.59 -4.74 48.36
CA ALA A 4 -27.47 -3.32 48.68
C ALA A 4 -26.05 -2.95 49.11
N SER A 5 -25.42 -3.74 49.98
CA SER A 5 -24.01 -3.54 50.37
C SER A 5 -23.05 -3.68 49.18
N ASP A 6 -23.36 -4.56 48.23
CA ASP A 6 -22.50 -4.83 47.08
C ASP A 6 -22.61 -3.73 46.00
N LEU A 7 -23.80 -3.14 45.80
CA LEU A 7 -23.94 -1.95 44.97
C LEU A 7 -23.33 -0.71 45.65
N LEU A 8 -23.48 -0.58 46.97
CA LEU A 8 -22.83 0.44 47.78
C LEU A 8 -21.31 0.37 47.63
N PHE A 9 -20.72 -0.83 47.60
CA PHE A 9 -19.30 -1.04 47.30
C PHE A 9 -18.91 -0.43 45.94
N GLY A 10 -19.69 -0.69 44.89
CA GLY A 10 -19.43 -0.14 43.56
C GLY A 10 -19.50 1.38 43.49
N LEU A 11 -20.47 1.98 44.18
CA LEU A 11 -20.61 3.44 44.23
C LEU A 11 -19.49 4.12 45.02
N LEU A 12 -19.07 3.54 46.14
CA LEU A 12 -17.93 4.07 46.91
C LEU A 12 -16.61 3.91 46.14
N ALA A 13 -16.40 2.79 45.44
CA ALA A 13 -15.23 2.61 44.57
C ALA A 13 -15.17 3.66 43.44
N LEU A 14 -16.33 4.04 42.89
CA LEU A 14 -16.44 5.10 41.90
C LEU A 14 -16.14 6.48 42.50
N GLN A 15 -16.70 6.81 43.68
CA GLN A 15 -16.44 8.09 44.36
C GLN A 15 -14.97 8.28 44.74
N MET A 16 -14.28 7.19 45.09
CA MET A 16 -12.83 7.18 45.34
C MET A 16 -11.97 7.22 44.06
N ASN A 17 -12.61 7.28 42.88
CA ASN A 17 -11.96 7.26 41.57
C ASN A 17 -11.08 6.01 41.34
N PHE A 18 -11.42 4.88 41.97
CA PHE A 18 -10.72 3.61 41.74
C PHE A 18 -11.23 2.87 40.51
N ILE A 19 -12.48 3.11 40.12
CA ILE A 19 -13.12 2.57 38.92
C ILE A 19 -13.83 3.69 38.18
N SER A 20 -14.03 3.53 36.87
CA SER A 20 -14.80 4.47 36.05
C SER A 20 -16.29 4.14 36.04
N LYS A 21 -17.11 5.11 35.61
CA LYS A 21 -18.56 4.93 35.43
C LYS A 21 -18.90 3.76 34.49
N GLY A 22 -18.14 3.63 33.39
CA GLY A 22 -18.32 2.54 32.43
C GLY A 22 -18.00 1.16 33.04
N GLN A 23 -16.92 1.07 33.81
CA GLN A 23 -16.54 -0.16 34.52
C GLN A 23 -17.58 -0.58 35.56
N LEU A 24 -18.15 0.40 36.29
CA LEU A 24 -19.26 0.13 37.22
C LEU A 24 -20.48 -0.42 36.49
N LEU A 25 -20.92 0.20 35.39
CA LEU A 25 -22.12 -0.23 34.65
C LEU A 25 -21.94 -1.60 34.00
N GLU A 26 -20.76 -1.88 33.45
CA GLU A 26 -20.43 -3.18 32.86
C GLU A 26 -20.51 -4.31 33.92
N CYS A 27 -19.81 -4.14 35.05
CA CYS A 27 -19.84 -5.13 36.12
C CYS A 27 -21.22 -5.23 36.78
N ALA A 28 -21.95 -4.12 36.91
CA ALA A 28 -23.32 -4.10 37.43
C ALA A 28 -24.28 -4.88 36.53
N ALA A 29 -24.16 -4.77 35.21
CA ALA A 29 -25.00 -5.53 34.28
C ALA A 29 -24.80 -7.05 34.42
N LEU A 30 -23.55 -7.49 34.56
CA LEU A 30 -23.23 -8.91 34.80
C LEU A 30 -23.71 -9.38 36.18
N TRP A 31 -23.45 -8.58 37.20
CA TRP A 31 -23.87 -8.83 38.58
C TRP A 31 -25.38 -8.95 38.74
N MET A 32 -26.16 -8.14 38.02
CA MET A 32 -27.62 -8.19 38.13
C MET A 32 -28.22 -9.44 37.50
N ASN A 33 -27.60 -9.97 36.45
CA ASN A 33 -28.02 -11.19 35.75
C ASN A 33 -27.56 -12.50 36.44
N ASP A 34 -26.64 -12.43 37.39
CA ASP A 34 -26.17 -13.60 38.15
C ASP A 34 -26.40 -13.40 39.66
N SER A 35 -27.30 -14.19 40.24
CA SER A 35 -27.61 -14.17 41.67
C SER A 35 -26.43 -14.53 42.59
N LYS A 36 -25.39 -15.22 42.05
CA LYS A 36 -24.18 -15.61 42.80
C LYS A 36 -23.00 -14.65 42.60
N ALA A 37 -23.11 -13.70 41.68
CA ALA A 37 -22.05 -12.74 41.42
C ALA A 37 -21.91 -11.74 42.58
N VAL A 38 -20.67 -11.32 42.85
CA VAL A 38 -20.33 -10.29 43.84
C VAL A 38 -19.57 -9.18 43.12
N LEU A 39 -20.07 -7.95 43.19
CA LEU A 39 -19.57 -6.79 42.43
C LEU A 39 -18.09 -6.51 42.73
N GLY A 40 -17.71 -6.54 44.02
CA GLY A 40 -16.32 -6.38 44.44
C GLY A 40 -15.37 -7.43 43.84
N LYS A 41 -15.83 -8.69 43.73
CA LYS A 41 -15.04 -9.77 43.10
C LYS A 41 -14.95 -9.58 41.58
N LEU A 42 -16.02 -9.15 40.92
CA LEU A 42 -16.00 -8.85 39.48
C LEU A 42 -14.96 -7.76 39.16
N PHE A 43 -14.82 -6.75 40.02
CA PHE A 43 -13.78 -5.73 39.86
C PHE A 43 -12.36 -6.27 40.04
N LEU A 44 -12.14 -7.24 40.93
CA LEU A 44 -10.85 -7.93 41.08
C LEU A 44 -10.54 -8.83 39.87
N ASP A 45 -11.51 -9.65 39.46
CA ASP A 45 -11.35 -10.62 38.37
C ASP A 45 -11.11 -9.92 37.02
N ARG A 46 -11.67 -8.71 36.83
CA ARG A 46 -11.44 -7.84 35.66
C ARG A 46 -10.22 -6.92 35.80
N GLY A 47 -9.53 -6.95 36.95
CA GLY A 47 -8.35 -6.13 37.22
C GLY A 47 -8.63 -4.63 37.38
N TYR A 48 -9.88 -4.23 37.62
CA TYR A 48 -10.26 -2.84 37.86
C TYR A 48 -9.90 -2.38 39.28
N LEU A 49 -9.88 -3.30 40.25
CA LEU A 49 -9.37 -3.06 41.60
C LEU A 49 -8.17 -3.95 41.91
N LYS A 50 -7.22 -3.44 42.69
CA LYS A 50 -6.17 -4.25 43.35
C LYS A 50 -6.66 -4.74 44.71
N GLN A 51 -6.08 -5.85 45.20
CA GLN A 51 -6.47 -6.47 46.48
C GLN A 51 -6.51 -5.48 47.67
N LYS A 52 -5.54 -4.55 47.74
CA LYS A 52 -5.50 -3.50 48.77
C LYS A 52 -6.64 -2.48 48.65
N GLN A 53 -6.99 -2.07 47.43
CA GLN A 53 -8.10 -1.13 47.20
C GLN A 53 -9.45 -1.78 47.52
N HIS A 54 -9.61 -3.05 47.13
CA HIS A 54 -10.80 -3.83 47.47
C HIS A 54 -10.98 -3.93 48.99
N ALA A 55 -9.92 -4.24 49.74
CA ALA A 55 -9.97 -4.29 51.20
C ALA A 55 -10.34 -2.92 51.82
N GLY A 56 -9.81 -1.82 51.27
CA GLY A 56 -10.13 -0.47 51.73
C GLY A 56 -11.60 -0.09 51.51
N VAL A 57 -12.14 -0.33 50.31
CA VAL A 57 -13.55 -0.05 50.00
C VAL A 57 -14.47 -0.95 50.84
N ALA A 58 -14.11 -2.22 51.06
CA ALA A 58 -14.89 -3.13 51.91
C ALA A 58 -15.00 -2.64 53.35
N ALA A 59 -13.92 -2.08 53.92
CA ALA A 59 -13.93 -1.49 55.26
C ALA A 59 -14.83 -0.25 55.32
N MET A 60 -14.85 0.58 54.28
CA MET A 60 -15.73 1.75 54.19
C MET A 60 -17.21 1.37 54.06
N VAL A 61 -17.52 0.32 53.31
CA VAL A 61 -18.89 -0.23 53.24
C VAL A 61 -19.34 -0.67 54.63
N ALA A 62 -18.49 -1.40 55.37
CA ALA A 62 -18.82 -1.82 56.74
C ALA A 62 -19.08 -0.62 57.66
N ALA A 63 -18.20 0.40 57.65
CA ALA A 63 -18.37 1.61 58.44
C ALA A 63 -19.64 2.40 58.07
N GLN A 64 -19.97 2.49 56.78
CA GLN A 64 -21.16 3.18 56.31
C GLN A 64 -22.45 2.44 56.70
N VAL A 65 -22.43 1.11 56.68
CA VAL A 65 -23.55 0.26 57.11
C VAL A 65 -23.75 0.35 58.63
N ASP A 66 -22.67 0.30 59.40
CA ASP A 66 -22.72 0.47 60.86
C ASP A 66 -23.23 1.87 61.26
N ALA A 67 -22.88 2.92 60.50
CA ALA A 67 -23.38 4.28 60.71
C ALA A 67 -24.89 4.45 60.45
N HIS A 68 -25.54 3.46 59.85
CA HIS A 68 -26.98 3.42 59.59
C HIS A 68 -27.62 2.19 60.29
N ASP A 69 -27.17 1.87 61.51
CA ASP A 69 -27.72 0.82 62.36
C ASP A 69 -27.75 -0.58 61.71
N GLY A 70 -26.85 -0.86 60.76
CA GLY A 70 -26.77 -2.12 60.03
C GLY A 70 -27.65 -2.19 58.78
N ASP A 71 -28.37 -1.13 58.42
CA ASP A 71 -29.26 -1.10 57.24
C ASP A 71 -28.51 -0.67 55.96
N ALA A 72 -28.10 -1.68 55.18
CA ALA A 72 -27.41 -1.46 53.92
C ALA A 72 -28.25 -0.76 52.83
N ALA A 73 -29.58 -0.85 52.87
CA ALA A 73 -30.45 -0.16 51.92
C ALA A 73 -30.51 1.34 52.23
N GLN A 74 -30.59 1.69 53.52
CA GLN A 74 -30.52 3.07 53.99
C GLN A 74 -29.14 3.68 53.71
N SER A 75 -28.05 2.93 53.94
CA SER A 75 -26.69 3.35 53.59
C SER A 75 -26.52 3.60 52.11
N LEU A 76 -27.12 2.75 51.25
CA LEU A 76 -27.09 2.92 49.80
C LEU A 76 -27.88 4.17 49.36
N ALA A 77 -29.04 4.42 49.95
CA ALA A 77 -29.86 5.60 49.65
C ALA A 77 -29.22 6.92 50.09
N ALA A 78 -28.30 6.88 51.06
CA ALA A 78 -27.56 8.05 51.55
C ALA A 78 -26.39 8.48 50.66
N VAL A 79 -25.97 7.63 49.70
CA VAL A 79 -24.86 7.96 48.79
C VAL A 79 -25.34 8.88 47.68
N GLU A 80 -24.69 10.05 47.53
CA GLU A 80 -24.94 10.94 46.41
C GLU A 80 -24.40 10.34 45.10
N VAL A 81 -25.31 10.15 44.15
CA VAL A 81 -25.02 9.62 42.81
C VAL A 81 -25.54 10.60 41.77
N ASP A 82 -24.69 10.91 40.79
CA ASP A 82 -25.07 11.73 39.63
C ASP A 82 -26.31 11.16 38.90
N MET A 83 -27.14 12.05 38.37
CA MET A 83 -28.44 11.69 37.78
C MET A 83 -28.32 10.77 36.56
N ASP A 84 -27.28 10.93 35.73
CA ASP A 84 -27.06 10.09 34.55
C ASP A 84 -26.62 8.67 34.95
N LEU A 85 -25.79 8.56 36.00
CA LEU A 85 -25.44 7.25 36.56
C LEU A 85 -26.65 6.58 37.22
N ARG A 86 -27.48 7.35 37.93
CA ARG A 86 -28.72 6.86 38.55
C ARG A 86 -29.69 6.31 37.50
N GLN A 87 -29.91 7.03 36.39
CA GLN A 87 -30.74 6.55 35.29
C GLN A 87 -30.15 5.30 34.63
N SER A 88 -28.83 5.28 34.39
CA SER A 88 -28.14 4.14 33.80
C SER A 88 -28.27 2.89 34.68
N LEU A 89 -28.14 3.02 35.99
CA LEU A 89 -28.36 1.91 36.94
C LEU A 89 -29.82 1.48 36.97
N LEU A 90 -30.79 2.40 36.97
CA LEU A 90 -32.23 2.10 36.98
C LEU A 90 -32.75 1.48 35.67
N ALA A 91 -32.04 1.71 34.56
CA ALA A 91 -32.30 1.11 33.25
C ALA A 91 -31.83 -0.35 33.16
N LEU A 92 -30.92 -0.78 34.05
CA LEU A 92 -30.62 -2.18 34.22
C LEU A 92 -31.77 -2.88 34.98
N ASN A 93 -31.87 -4.20 34.93
CA ASN A 93 -32.96 -4.97 35.56
C ASN A 93 -32.81 -5.04 37.10
N VAL A 94 -32.92 -3.90 37.78
CA VAL A 94 -32.71 -3.75 39.22
C VAL A 94 -33.85 -4.38 40.00
N PRO A 95 -33.56 -5.23 41.00
CA PRO A 95 -34.56 -5.73 41.96
C PRO A 95 -35.38 -4.60 42.64
N PRO A 96 -36.68 -4.80 42.93
CA PRO A 96 -37.56 -3.75 43.45
C PRO A 96 -37.07 -3.06 44.74
N ASP A 97 -36.41 -3.79 45.62
CA ASP A 97 -35.82 -3.34 46.89
C ASP A 97 -34.66 -2.35 46.67
N LEU A 98 -33.77 -2.65 45.71
CA LEU A 98 -32.71 -1.74 45.30
C LEU A 98 -33.23 -0.57 44.50
N ARG A 99 -34.27 -0.78 43.69
CA ARG A 99 -34.93 0.28 42.94
C ARG A 99 -35.54 1.32 43.87
N GLN A 100 -36.12 0.93 45.01
CA GLN A 100 -36.59 1.87 46.03
C GLN A 100 -35.44 2.66 46.66
N SER A 101 -34.32 2.00 46.98
CA SER A 101 -33.13 2.65 47.55
C SER A 101 -32.46 3.61 46.56
N LEU A 102 -32.40 3.23 45.28
CA LEU A 102 -31.95 4.08 44.17
C LEU A 102 -33.00 5.08 43.70
N ALA A 103 -34.27 4.97 44.09
CA ALA A 103 -35.32 5.97 43.80
C ALA A 103 -35.54 6.92 44.97
N TRP A 104 -35.09 6.55 46.18
CA TRP A 104 -35.19 7.38 47.37
C TRP A 104 -34.37 8.66 47.18
N VAL A 105 -35.11 9.73 46.94
CA VAL A 105 -34.65 11.10 47.06
C VAL A 105 -34.74 11.41 48.53
N GLN A 106 -33.61 11.77 49.16
CA GLN A 106 -33.65 12.51 50.41
C GLN A 106 -34.68 13.62 50.21
N ALA A 107 -35.80 13.51 50.93
CA ALA A 107 -36.70 14.61 51.15
C ALA A 107 -35.87 15.69 51.87
N ARG A 108 -35.15 16.51 51.08
CA ARG A 108 -34.78 17.84 51.54
C ARG A 108 -36.10 18.47 51.96
N GLY A 109 -36.11 18.85 53.23
CA GLY A 109 -37.30 19.27 53.94
C GLY A 109 -38.11 20.24 53.11
N LYS A 110 -39.40 20.28 53.41
CA LYS A 110 -40.22 21.45 53.16
C LYS A 110 -39.45 22.67 53.68
N SER A 111 -38.61 23.27 52.84
CA SER A 111 -38.53 24.72 52.80
C SER A 111 -39.93 25.08 52.37
N ALA A 112 -40.78 25.31 53.38
CA ALA A 112 -41.93 26.16 53.18
C ALA A 112 -41.39 27.30 52.34
N ALA A 113 -41.94 27.49 51.14
CA ALA A 113 -41.67 28.68 50.37
C ALA A 113 -42.01 29.84 51.31
N ARG A 114 -40.98 30.37 51.98
CA ARG A 114 -41.10 31.63 52.65
C ARG A 114 -41.45 32.58 51.50
N PRO A 115 -42.52 33.37 51.63
CA PRO A 115 -42.76 34.41 50.65
C PRO A 115 -41.44 35.16 50.46
N PHE A 116 -41.07 35.38 49.20
CA PHE A 116 -39.93 36.20 48.82
C PHE A 116 -40.20 37.61 49.37
N THR A 117 -39.88 37.85 50.63
CA THR A 117 -39.91 39.18 51.23
C THR A 117 -38.67 39.87 50.70
N VAL A 118 -38.89 40.94 49.93
CA VAL A 118 -37.84 41.88 49.54
C VAL A 118 -37.28 42.45 50.83
N ALA A 119 -36.19 41.86 51.32
CA ALA A 119 -35.49 42.34 52.51
C ALA A 119 -34.45 43.38 52.05
N PRO A 120 -34.26 44.47 52.81
CA PRO A 120 -33.12 45.34 52.59
C PRO A 120 -31.83 44.54 52.82
N ALA A 121 -30.86 44.68 51.92
CA ALA A 121 -29.52 44.15 52.18
C ALA A 121 -28.96 44.82 53.44
N ALA A 122 -28.21 44.05 54.25
CA ALA A 122 -27.51 44.60 55.40
C ALA A 122 -26.65 45.80 54.95
N GLU A 123 -26.76 46.91 55.68
CA GLU A 123 -26.12 48.17 55.32
C GLU A 123 -24.59 47.97 55.21
N GLY A 124 -24.01 48.32 54.06
CA GLY A 124 -22.58 48.15 53.79
C GLY A 124 -22.12 46.76 53.31
N ARG A 125 -23.01 45.76 53.16
CA ARG A 125 -22.63 44.40 52.70
C ARG A 125 -22.07 44.37 51.27
N TYR A 126 -22.70 45.07 50.34
CA TYR A 126 -22.28 45.12 48.94
C TYR A 126 -21.61 46.45 48.64
N ARG A 127 -20.30 46.41 48.33
CA ARG A 127 -19.56 47.58 47.85
C ARG A 127 -19.61 47.59 46.33
N LEU A 128 -20.48 48.41 45.75
CA LEU A 128 -20.65 48.53 44.30
C LEU A 128 -19.38 49.13 43.66
N GLY A 129 -19.00 48.61 42.50
CA GLY A 129 -17.85 49.02 41.72
C GLY A 129 -18.24 49.53 40.33
N GLU A 130 -17.41 49.23 39.33
CA GLU A 130 -17.60 49.66 37.94
C GLU A 130 -18.85 49.06 37.28
N GLU A 131 -19.44 49.81 36.34
CA GLU A 131 -20.54 49.35 35.48
C GLU A 131 -20.02 48.37 34.43
N LEU A 132 -20.58 47.16 34.43
CA LEU A 132 -20.27 46.10 33.45
C LEU A 132 -21.15 46.21 32.20
N GLY A 133 -22.34 46.79 32.34
CA GLY A 133 -23.27 47.04 31.24
C GLY A 133 -24.61 47.57 31.71
N ARG A 134 -25.40 48.13 30.79
CA ARG A 134 -26.73 48.71 31.06
C ARG A 134 -27.71 48.28 29.99
N GLY A 135 -28.89 47.83 30.41
CA GLY A 135 -29.99 47.42 29.53
C GLY A 135 -31.34 47.97 29.99
N GLY A 136 -32.41 47.61 29.28
CA GLY A 136 -33.75 48.17 29.50
C GLY A 136 -34.40 47.85 30.86
N LEU A 137 -33.97 46.77 31.54
CA LEU A 137 -34.49 46.36 32.86
C LEU A 137 -33.57 46.76 34.03
N GLY A 138 -32.37 47.30 33.79
CA GLY A 138 -31.42 47.63 34.85
C GLY A 138 -29.97 47.80 34.39
N GLN A 139 -29.11 48.29 35.30
CA GLN A 139 -27.65 48.31 35.11
C GLN A 139 -27.00 47.14 35.87
N VAL A 140 -25.96 46.54 35.30
CA VAL A 140 -25.13 45.51 35.97
C VAL A 140 -23.81 46.16 36.36
N VAL A 141 -23.47 46.07 37.64
CA VAL A 141 -22.20 46.58 38.20
C VAL A 141 -21.42 45.44 38.84
N THR A 142 -20.10 45.58 38.93
CA THR A 142 -19.32 44.75 39.86
C THR A 142 -19.68 45.12 41.30
N ALA A 143 -19.55 44.18 42.23
CA ALA A 143 -19.57 44.49 43.65
C ALA A 143 -18.69 43.54 44.45
N PHE A 144 -18.18 43.99 45.59
CA PHE A 144 -17.53 43.13 46.57
C PHE A 144 -18.54 42.78 47.67
N ASP A 145 -18.87 41.49 47.83
CA ASP A 145 -19.65 40.98 48.95
C ASP A 145 -18.74 40.86 50.17
N ALA A 146 -18.81 41.85 51.07
CA ALA A 146 -17.94 41.92 52.24
C ALA A 146 -18.21 40.80 53.26
N SER A 147 -19.37 40.14 53.22
CA SER A 147 -19.68 39.03 54.12
C SER A 147 -19.05 37.71 53.68
N LEU A 148 -18.86 37.52 52.37
CA LEU A 148 -18.28 36.31 51.79
C LEU A 148 -16.90 36.55 51.18
N GLU A 149 -16.37 37.77 51.32
CA GLU A 149 -15.07 38.23 50.81
C GLU A 149 -14.81 37.87 49.35
N ARG A 150 -15.83 38.08 48.50
CA ARG A 150 -15.75 37.71 47.08
C ARG A 150 -16.29 38.81 46.17
N GLU A 151 -15.82 38.79 44.95
CA GLU A 151 -16.35 39.63 43.89
C GLU A 151 -17.56 38.98 43.21
N ILE A 152 -18.58 39.79 42.98
CA ILE A 152 -19.86 39.40 42.38
C ILE A 152 -20.29 40.41 41.32
N ALA A 153 -21.30 40.05 40.53
CA ALA A 153 -22.04 40.99 39.70
C ALA A 153 -23.38 41.30 40.38
N VAL A 154 -23.80 42.57 40.34
CA VAL A 154 -25.08 43.03 40.88
C VAL A 154 -25.86 43.73 39.79
N LYS A 155 -27.02 43.21 39.42
CA LYS A 155 -27.99 43.90 38.55
C LYS A 155 -28.86 44.79 39.44
N LEU A 156 -29.02 46.06 39.07
CA LEU A 156 -29.79 47.08 39.78
C LEU A 156 -30.91 47.59 38.87
N ALA A 157 -32.16 47.58 39.33
CA ALA A 157 -33.27 48.20 38.61
C ALA A 157 -33.01 49.70 38.39
N LEU A 158 -33.42 50.33 37.29
CA LEU A 158 -33.20 51.78 37.12
C LEU A 158 -34.03 52.62 38.12
N ASP A 159 -33.59 53.84 38.42
CA ASP A 159 -34.37 54.76 39.28
C ASP A 159 -35.64 55.22 38.56
N GLY A 160 -36.77 55.28 39.26
CA GLY A 160 -38.04 55.76 38.70
C GLY A 160 -38.76 54.79 37.74
N VAL A 161 -38.41 53.49 37.76
CA VAL A 161 -39.07 52.46 36.93
C VAL A 161 -40.56 52.32 37.22
N SER A 162 -41.36 52.02 36.18
CA SER A 162 -42.78 51.71 36.33
C SER A 162 -42.99 50.42 37.14
N ALA A 163 -44.17 50.27 37.76
CA ALA A 163 -44.54 49.06 38.50
C ALA A 163 -44.38 47.78 37.63
N GLU A 164 -44.68 47.88 36.34
CA GLU A 164 -44.55 46.78 35.38
C GLU A 164 -43.10 46.33 35.16
N VAL A 165 -42.14 47.27 35.15
CA VAL A 165 -40.70 46.99 35.01
C VAL A 165 -40.14 46.40 36.30
N ALA A 166 -40.57 46.90 37.46
CA ALA A 166 -40.22 46.31 38.76
C ALA A 166 -40.74 44.86 38.89
N ASP A 167 -41.97 44.58 38.46
CA ASP A 167 -42.54 43.23 38.44
C ASP A 167 -41.81 42.29 37.48
N ARG A 168 -41.31 42.80 36.33
CA ARG A 168 -40.44 42.02 35.43
C ARG A 168 -39.10 41.69 36.10
N PHE A 169 -38.49 42.64 36.81
CA PHE A 169 -37.25 42.43 37.54
C PHE A 169 -37.37 41.37 38.65
N VAL A 170 -38.45 41.42 39.43
CA VAL A 170 -38.77 40.41 40.47
C VAL A 170 -39.03 39.04 39.84
N ARG A 171 -39.75 38.99 38.72
CA ARG A 171 -40.01 37.73 37.99
C ARG A 171 -38.73 37.10 37.46
N GLU A 172 -37.84 37.90 36.85
CA GLU A 172 -36.53 37.46 36.38
C GLU A 172 -35.71 36.84 37.51
N ALA A 173 -35.62 37.53 38.66
CA ALA A 173 -34.90 37.04 39.84
C ALA A 173 -35.43 35.69 40.34
N LYS A 174 -36.75 35.56 40.43
CA LYS A 174 -37.41 34.33 40.91
C LYS A 174 -37.26 33.17 39.93
N LEU A 175 -37.24 33.44 38.63
CA LEU A 175 -37.04 32.42 37.60
C LEU A 175 -35.59 31.96 37.57
N ALA A 176 -34.63 32.89 37.47
CA ALA A 176 -33.22 32.57 37.47
C ALA A 176 -32.79 31.87 38.77
N GLY A 177 -33.29 32.31 39.93
CA GLY A 177 -33.01 31.67 41.22
C GLY A 177 -33.57 30.24 41.39
N ARG A 178 -34.46 29.77 40.51
CA ARG A 178 -34.95 28.38 40.49
C ARG A 178 -34.11 27.47 39.57
N LEU A 179 -33.17 28.04 38.83
CA LEU A 179 -32.40 27.35 37.81
C LEU A 179 -30.94 27.17 38.27
N ASP A 180 -30.70 26.12 39.07
CA ASP A 180 -29.38 25.76 39.57
C ASP A 180 -28.70 24.73 38.65
N HIS A 181 -27.89 25.21 37.71
CA HIS A 181 -27.18 24.39 36.73
C HIS A 181 -25.81 25.02 36.38
N PRO A 182 -24.73 24.23 36.17
CA PRO A 182 -23.41 24.76 35.81
C PRO A 182 -23.43 25.73 34.62
N ASN A 183 -24.27 25.49 33.61
CA ASN A 183 -24.39 26.35 32.43
C ASN A 183 -25.42 27.49 32.53
N ILE A 184 -25.93 27.78 33.72
CA ILE A 184 -26.81 28.93 34.00
C ILE A 184 -26.15 29.79 35.08
N VAL A 185 -26.18 31.11 34.93
CA VAL A 185 -25.55 31.99 35.93
C VAL A 185 -26.24 31.84 37.30
N PRO A 186 -25.51 31.49 38.37
CA PRO A 186 -26.13 31.31 39.68
C PRO A 186 -26.46 32.67 40.31
N ILE A 187 -27.67 32.76 40.87
CA ILE A 187 -28.15 33.90 41.64
C ILE A 187 -27.87 33.65 43.12
N PHE A 188 -27.17 34.59 43.76
CA PHE A 188 -26.76 34.50 45.15
C PHE A 188 -27.71 35.19 46.12
N ASP A 189 -28.27 36.33 45.73
CA ASP A 189 -29.13 37.14 46.60
C ASP A 189 -30.06 38.06 45.79
N PHE A 190 -31.16 38.51 46.39
CA PHE A 190 -32.10 39.46 45.82
C PHE A 190 -32.80 40.28 46.91
N GLY A 191 -32.85 41.60 46.77
CA GLY A 191 -33.45 42.48 47.76
C GLY A 191 -33.47 43.96 47.35
N THR A 192 -33.43 44.87 48.32
CA THR A 192 -33.29 46.32 48.10
C THR A 192 -32.00 46.88 48.70
N LEU A 193 -31.33 47.76 47.95
CA LEU A 193 -30.16 48.52 48.40
C LEU A 193 -30.61 49.92 48.88
N GLY A 194 -30.12 50.35 50.05
CA GLY A 194 -30.34 51.70 50.59
C GLY A 194 -31.64 51.90 51.41
N GLY A 195 -32.35 50.83 51.77
CA GLY A 195 -33.63 50.89 52.48
C GLY A 195 -33.54 50.57 53.98
N ALA A 196 -32.87 51.41 54.77
CA ALA A 196 -32.96 51.40 56.24
C ALA A 196 -33.25 52.79 56.84
N SER A 197 -33.76 53.74 56.04
CA SER A 197 -34.11 55.08 56.52
C SER A 197 -35.57 55.13 57.02
N THR A 198 -35.76 55.57 58.26
CA THR A 198 -37.02 55.76 58.99
C THR A 198 -37.89 56.93 58.47
N SER A 199 -37.75 57.31 57.20
CA SER A 199 -38.55 58.36 56.56
C SER A 199 -39.44 57.77 55.46
N PRO A 200 -40.79 57.90 55.55
CA PRO A 200 -41.69 57.35 54.54
C PRO A 200 -41.58 58.15 53.24
N GLY A 201 -40.98 57.56 52.21
CA GLY A 201 -40.92 58.15 50.86
C GLY A 201 -39.72 57.77 49.99
N GLN A 202 -38.64 57.20 50.55
CA GLN A 202 -37.48 56.72 49.77
C GLN A 202 -37.38 55.20 49.81
N GLY A 203 -37.96 54.53 48.81
CA GLY A 203 -37.83 53.08 48.64
C GLY A 203 -36.43 52.71 48.13
N GLY A 204 -35.80 51.69 48.73
CA GLY A 204 -34.50 51.19 48.27
C GLY A 204 -34.56 50.61 46.86
N ARG A 205 -33.43 50.63 46.15
CA ARG A 205 -33.29 50.18 44.76
C ARG A 205 -33.24 48.65 44.69
N LEU A 206 -34.07 48.00 43.87
CA LEU A 206 -34.07 46.55 43.71
C LEU A 206 -32.72 46.06 43.14
N PHE A 207 -32.18 44.99 43.71
CA PHE A 207 -30.94 44.38 43.26
C PHE A 207 -31.03 42.86 43.15
N MET A 208 -30.21 42.29 42.25
CA MET A 208 -29.99 40.86 42.10
C MET A 208 -28.48 40.59 42.08
N ALA A 209 -27.97 39.91 43.10
CA ALA A 209 -26.56 39.52 43.20
C ALA A 209 -26.34 38.15 42.54
N MET A 210 -25.33 38.03 41.69
CA MET A 210 -25.04 36.84 40.88
C MET A 210 -23.53 36.64 40.69
N LYS A 211 -23.13 35.49 40.15
CA LYS A 211 -21.71 35.23 39.81
C LYS A 211 -21.18 36.28 38.82
N ARG A 212 -20.01 36.85 39.13
CA ARG A 212 -19.21 37.62 38.15
C ARG A 212 -18.52 36.62 37.22
N VAL A 213 -19.03 36.47 36.00
CA VAL A 213 -18.35 35.68 34.97
C VAL A 213 -17.27 36.56 34.34
N ARG A 214 -16.00 36.23 34.58
CA ARG A 214 -14.85 36.93 33.99
C ARG A 214 -14.59 36.34 32.61
N GLY A 215 -14.75 37.15 31.57
CA GLY A 215 -14.60 36.71 30.18
C GLY A 215 -15.41 37.57 29.21
N ARG A 216 -15.81 37.00 28.07
CA ARG A 216 -16.53 37.71 26.98
C ARG A 216 -17.83 36.99 26.65
N ASP A 217 -18.83 37.72 26.18
CA ASP A 217 -20.02 37.10 25.60
C ASP A 217 -19.69 36.45 24.24
N LEU A 218 -20.44 35.39 23.89
CA LEU A 218 -20.25 34.65 22.64
C LEU A 218 -20.40 35.56 21.41
N GLY A 219 -21.27 36.57 21.46
CA GLY A 219 -21.45 37.54 20.36
C GLY A 219 -20.17 38.31 20.03
N LYS A 220 -19.45 38.81 21.04
CA LYS A 220 -18.15 39.45 20.85
C LYS A 220 -17.12 38.49 20.25
N VAL A 221 -17.10 37.24 20.70
CA VAL A 221 -16.18 36.21 20.17
C VAL A 221 -16.46 35.95 18.69
N LEU A 222 -17.72 35.73 18.31
CA LEU A 222 -18.11 35.51 16.92
C LEU A 222 -17.82 36.75 16.04
N ALA A 223 -18.04 37.96 16.55
CA ALA A 223 -17.71 39.20 15.84
C ALA A 223 -16.20 39.37 15.59
N MET A 224 -15.34 38.96 16.54
CA MET A 224 -13.89 38.96 16.35
C MET A 224 -13.45 37.95 15.30
N LEU A 225 -13.99 36.74 15.34
CA LEU A 225 -13.74 35.68 14.35
C LEU A 225 -14.16 36.11 12.95
N GLY A 226 -15.33 36.74 12.81
CA GLY A 226 -15.84 37.30 11.55
C GLY A 226 -14.97 38.41 10.97
N ARG A 227 -14.29 39.21 11.82
CA ARG A 227 -13.30 40.22 11.38
C ARG A 227 -11.91 39.64 11.10
N GLY A 228 -11.72 38.36 11.42
CA GLY A 228 -10.48 37.65 11.19
C GLY A 228 -9.38 37.90 12.21
N ASP A 229 -9.74 38.20 13.45
CA ASP A 229 -8.83 38.34 14.58
C ASP A 229 -8.02 37.03 14.79
N ALA A 230 -6.69 37.14 14.81
CA ALA A 230 -5.79 35.99 14.87
C ALA A 230 -5.81 35.28 16.24
N GLU A 231 -5.88 36.04 17.33
CA GLU A 231 -5.92 35.51 18.69
C GLU A 231 -7.24 34.76 18.94
N ALA A 232 -8.35 35.31 18.46
CA ALA A 232 -9.65 34.65 18.52
C ALA A 232 -9.66 33.33 17.73
N ARG A 233 -9.04 33.28 16.54
CA ARG A 233 -8.98 32.07 15.70
C ARG A 233 -8.17 30.94 16.33
N GLU A 234 -7.06 31.27 16.98
CA GLU A 234 -6.24 30.29 17.69
C GLU A 234 -7.00 29.71 18.90
N ARG A 235 -7.70 30.57 19.64
CA ARG A 235 -8.42 30.17 20.86
C ARG A 235 -9.76 29.49 20.61
N TRP A 236 -10.49 29.89 19.58
CA TRP A 236 -11.88 29.47 19.33
C TRP A 236 -12.04 28.75 18.01
N SER A 237 -11.54 27.51 17.94
CA SER A 237 -11.77 26.63 16.80
C SER A 237 -13.25 26.23 16.68
N ARG A 238 -13.68 25.79 15.50
CA ARG A 238 -15.03 25.26 15.26
C ARG A 238 -15.41 24.16 16.27
N THR A 239 -14.48 23.26 16.57
CA THR A 239 -14.69 22.19 17.56
C THR A 239 -14.99 22.75 18.95
N ILE A 240 -14.24 23.76 19.39
CA ILE A 240 -14.46 24.41 20.70
C ILE A 240 -15.80 25.14 20.71
N LEU A 241 -16.16 25.86 19.63
CA LEU A 241 -17.45 26.54 19.53
C LEU A 241 -18.63 25.56 19.53
N LEU A 242 -18.48 24.39 18.91
CA LEU A 242 -19.49 23.32 18.98
C LEU A 242 -19.57 22.71 20.39
N GLN A 243 -18.47 22.61 21.13
CA GLN A 243 -18.49 22.19 22.55
C GLN A 243 -19.21 23.23 23.43
N VAL A 244 -18.93 24.51 23.23
CA VAL A 244 -19.66 25.63 23.86
C VAL A 244 -21.15 25.52 23.53
N PHE A 245 -21.50 25.23 22.28
CA PHE A 245 -22.89 25.02 21.87
C PHE A 245 -23.57 23.88 22.63
N LEU A 246 -22.89 22.74 22.82
CA LEU A 246 -23.40 21.62 23.61
C LEU A 246 -23.64 22.02 25.08
N GLU A 247 -22.78 22.86 25.67
CA GLU A 247 -22.97 23.39 27.02
C GLU A 247 -24.19 24.33 27.13
N ILE A 248 -24.42 25.17 26.14
CA ILE A 248 -25.66 25.97 26.05
C ILE A 248 -26.88 25.04 25.96
N CYS A 249 -26.81 23.98 25.15
CA CYS A 249 -27.89 22.98 25.06
C CYS A 249 -28.17 22.31 26.41
N ASN A 250 -27.15 21.98 27.21
CA ASN A 250 -27.34 21.39 28.53
C ASN A 250 -28.11 22.34 29.47
N GLY A 251 -27.70 23.62 29.52
CA GLY A 251 -28.40 24.64 30.31
C GLY A 251 -29.86 24.83 29.89
N MET A 252 -30.12 24.87 28.58
CA MET A 252 -31.49 25.02 28.05
C MET A 252 -32.35 23.78 28.27
N ALA A 253 -31.81 22.58 28.10
CA ALA A 253 -32.51 21.33 28.38
C ALA A 253 -32.95 21.27 29.85
N PHE A 254 -32.06 21.65 30.77
CA PHE A 254 -32.36 21.73 32.20
C PHE A 254 -33.48 22.74 32.53
N ALA A 255 -33.48 23.90 31.87
CA ALA A 255 -34.53 24.91 32.02
C ALA A 255 -35.89 24.40 31.48
N HIS A 256 -35.87 23.73 30.33
CA HIS A 256 -37.06 23.13 29.71
C HIS A 256 -37.69 22.05 30.57
N ASP A 257 -36.88 21.21 31.24
CA ASP A 257 -37.36 20.19 32.19
C ASP A 257 -38.06 20.80 33.41
N ARG A 258 -37.71 22.05 33.76
CA ARG A 258 -38.39 22.86 34.80
C ARG A 258 -39.58 23.65 34.25
N GLY A 259 -39.96 23.41 33.00
CA GLY A 259 -41.04 24.09 32.31
C GLY A 259 -40.75 25.56 32.03
N VAL A 260 -39.49 26.00 32.00
CA VAL A 260 -39.10 27.39 31.71
C VAL A 260 -38.61 27.51 30.27
N ILE A 261 -39.18 28.44 29.50
CA ILE A 261 -38.69 28.84 28.16
C ILE A 261 -38.03 30.22 28.23
N HIS A 262 -36.94 30.43 27.49
CA HIS A 262 -36.13 31.65 27.58
C HIS A 262 -36.66 32.80 26.72
N ARG A 263 -37.04 32.55 25.45
CA ARG A 263 -37.63 33.53 24.50
C ARG A 263 -36.77 34.72 24.04
N ASP A 264 -35.52 34.82 24.47
CA ASP A 264 -34.53 35.80 23.98
C ASP A 264 -33.12 35.21 24.00
N LEU A 265 -33.00 33.95 23.60
CA LEU A 265 -31.71 33.28 23.56
C LEU A 265 -30.90 33.78 22.35
N LYS A 266 -29.70 34.30 22.60
CA LYS A 266 -28.80 34.88 21.59
C LYS A 266 -27.34 34.84 22.08
N PRO A 267 -26.33 35.01 21.21
CA PRO A 267 -24.93 34.97 21.61
C PRO A 267 -24.54 35.98 22.70
N ALA A 268 -25.16 37.17 22.71
CA ALA A 268 -24.91 38.17 23.75
C ALA A 268 -25.39 37.75 25.16
N ASN A 269 -26.28 36.75 25.25
CA ASN A 269 -26.80 36.19 26.48
C ASN A 269 -26.07 34.91 26.92
N VAL A 270 -24.89 34.64 26.33
CA VAL A 270 -24.03 33.51 26.69
C VAL A 270 -22.65 34.05 27.04
N MET A 271 -22.27 33.94 28.31
CA MET A 271 -20.95 34.35 28.80
C MET A 271 -19.96 33.19 28.72
N LEU A 272 -18.79 33.45 28.15
CA LEU A 272 -17.66 32.52 28.08
C LEU A 272 -16.58 32.98 29.05
N GLY A 273 -16.39 32.21 30.11
CA GLY A 273 -15.42 32.45 31.17
C GLY A 273 -13.98 32.19 30.73
N ASP A 274 -13.02 32.84 31.38
CA ASP A 274 -11.60 32.73 31.04
C ASP A 274 -11.05 31.29 31.16
N TYR A 275 -11.67 30.47 32.00
CA TYR A 275 -11.31 29.06 32.26
C TYR A 275 -12.23 28.05 31.55
N GLY A 276 -12.96 28.48 30.51
CA GLY A 276 -13.79 27.61 29.69
C GLY A 276 -15.23 27.41 30.20
N GLU A 277 -15.65 28.14 31.23
CA GLU A 277 -17.03 28.09 31.74
C GLU A 277 -18.01 28.73 30.74
N VAL A 278 -19.13 28.07 30.45
CA VAL A 278 -20.22 28.67 29.64
C VAL A 278 -21.43 28.91 30.52
N HIS A 279 -21.89 30.17 30.62
CA HIS A 279 -23.06 30.53 31.42
C HIS A 279 -24.11 31.28 30.59
N ILE A 280 -25.35 30.77 30.59
CA ILE A 280 -26.51 31.48 30.07
C ILE A 280 -26.93 32.55 31.08
N VAL A 281 -27.10 33.78 30.60
CA VAL A 281 -27.48 34.97 31.37
C VAL A 281 -28.78 35.59 30.83
N ASP A 282 -29.36 36.52 31.59
CA ASP A 282 -30.51 37.36 31.21
C ASP A 282 -31.83 36.60 30.92
N TRP A 283 -32.59 36.33 31.99
CA TRP A 283 -33.89 35.63 31.93
C TRP A 283 -35.09 36.59 31.86
N GLY A 284 -34.86 37.86 31.50
CA GLY A 284 -35.86 38.94 31.59
C GLY A 284 -37.14 38.73 30.75
N LEU A 285 -37.07 37.86 29.74
CA LEU A 285 -38.19 37.47 28.89
C LEU A 285 -38.64 36.01 29.11
N ALA A 286 -38.17 35.30 30.14
CA ALA A 286 -38.53 33.90 30.34
C ALA A 286 -40.00 33.68 30.76
N ARG A 287 -40.56 32.48 30.51
CA ARG A 287 -41.94 32.09 30.87
C ARG A 287 -42.01 30.65 31.39
N VAL A 288 -42.89 30.41 32.38
CA VAL A 288 -43.21 29.05 32.89
C VAL A 288 -44.42 28.50 32.13
N LEU A 289 -44.30 27.28 31.59
CA LEU A 289 -45.34 26.60 30.82
C LEU A 289 -46.41 25.92 31.69
N ASN A 290 -46.05 25.45 32.90
CA ASN A 290 -46.89 24.58 33.73
C ASN A 290 -47.26 25.14 35.12
N GLY A 291 -47.33 26.47 35.28
CA GLY A 291 -47.76 27.06 36.56
C GLY A 291 -49.26 26.84 36.80
N GLN A 292 -49.61 25.92 37.71
CA GLN A 292 -50.79 26.08 38.53
C GLN A 292 -50.76 27.49 39.12
N GLU A 293 -51.82 28.26 38.91
CA GLU A 293 -52.04 29.51 39.61
C GLU A 293 -51.90 29.24 41.12
N ASP A 294 -50.89 29.81 41.76
CA ASP A 294 -50.89 29.93 43.22
C ASP A 294 -52.12 30.77 43.60
N VAL A 295 -53.10 30.11 44.24
CA VAL A 295 -54.43 30.59 44.62
C VAL A 295 -54.37 31.65 45.75
N ARG A 296 -53.41 32.59 45.73
CA ARG A 296 -53.29 33.66 46.75
C ARG A 296 -52.98 35.06 46.23
N THR A 297 -53.17 35.33 44.93
CA THR A 297 -53.24 36.70 44.40
C THR A 297 -54.41 36.89 43.44
N ARG A 298 -55.59 36.32 43.78
CA ARG A 298 -56.88 36.68 43.14
C ARG A 298 -57.61 37.75 43.96
N SER A 299 -56.99 38.92 44.11
CA SER A 299 -57.66 40.06 44.78
C SER A 299 -57.35 41.41 44.13
N VAL A 300 -57.14 41.48 42.81
CA VAL A 300 -57.34 42.76 42.06
C VAL A 300 -57.90 42.55 40.64
N GLU A 301 -57.84 41.36 40.04
CA GLU A 301 -58.29 41.16 38.64
C GLU A 301 -59.75 40.65 38.50
N ARG A 302 -60.69 41.30 39.19
CA ARG A 302 -62.13 41.16 38.90
C ARG A 302 -62.74 42.53 38.69
N SER A 303 -62.36 43.21 37.61
CA SER A 303 -63.15 44.23 36.90
C SER A 303 -62.33 44.82 35.76
N ARG A 304 -62.30 44.17 34.59
CA ARG A 304 -62.20 44.83 33.27
C ARG A 304 -62.44 43.82 32.14
N PRO A 305 -63.20 44.18 31.09
CA PRO A 305 -63.46 43.29 29.95
C PRO A 305 -62.18 42.95 29.19
N GLN A 306 -62.21 41.76 28.60
CA GLN A 306 -61.18 41.03 27.89
C GLN A 306 -60.84 41.65 26.51
N GLU A 307 -60.42 42.93 26.47
CA GLU A 307 -60.08 43.64 25.22
C GLU A 307 -58.82 44.52 25.26
N LYS A 308 -57.98 44.49 26.30
CA LYS A 308 -56.70 45.24 26.32
C LYS A 308 -55.53 44.51 26.99
N LEU A 309 -55.25 43.29 26.53
CA LEU A 309 -53.90 42.70 26.62
C LEU A 309 -53.20 42.70 25.25
N GLU A 310 -53.71 43.52 24.32
CA GLU A 310 -53.17 43.73 22.96
C GLU A 310 -52.33 45.02 22.83
N THR A 311 -52.16 45.79 23.91
CA THR A 311 -51.30 47.00 23.91
C THR A 311 -50.11 46.83 24.84
N ALA A 312 -49.11 46.09 24.36
CA ALA A 312 -47.71 46.38 24.62
C ALA A 312 -46.92 46.48 23.29
N LEU A 313 -47.62 46.90 22.23
CA LEU A 313 -47.04 47.43 21.00
C LEU A 313 -46.89 48.95 21.18
N THR A 314 -45.62 49.39 21.19
CA THR A 314 -45.09 50.72 20.86
C THR A 314 -45.42 51.95 21.73
N LEU A 315 -44.40 52.47 22.39
CA LEU A 315 -44.00 53.88 22.25
C LEU A 315 -42.61 53.85 21.60
N GLU A 316 -42.49 54.45 20.41
CA GLU A 316 -41.24 54.62 19.63
C GLU A 316 -40.39 53.36 19.35
N GLY A 317 -40.75 52.60 18.31
CA GLY A 317 -39.78 51.87 17.49
C GLY A 317 -39.00 50.68 18.09
N GLU A 318 -39.09 50.39 19.39
CA GLU A 318 -38.36 49.28 20.00
C GLU A 318 -39.16 47.97 19.95
N VAL A 319 -38.66 47.03 19.14
CA VAL A 319 -39.10 45.62 19.14
C VAL A 319 -38.61 44.95 20.42
N ILE A 320 -39.49 44.30 21.19
CA ILE A 320 -39.07 43.51 22.36
C ILE A 320 -38.40 42.21 21.88
N GLY A 321 -37.08 42.10 22.09
CA GLY A 321 -36.23 40.97 21.71
C GLY A 321 -35.24 41.33 20.59
N THR A 322 -34.29 40.44 20.29
CA THR A 322 -33.32 40.66 19.18
C THR A 322 -33.81 40.00 17.88
N PRO A 323 -34.27 40.75 16.86
CA PRO A 323 -34.99 40.20 15.70
C PRO A 323 -34.28 39.08 14.95
N ALA A 324 -32.94 39.10 14.89
CA ALA A 324 -32.13 38.15 14.12
C ALA A 324 -32.13 36.70 14.66
N TYR A 325 -32.53 36.49 15.92
CA TYR A 325 -32.60 35.16 16.56
C TYR A 325 -34.04 34.74 16.91
N MET A 326 -35.01 35.57 16.52
CA MET A 326 -36.41 35.42 16.88
C MET A 326 -37.06 34.33 16.03
N PRO A 327 -37.79 33.37 16.63
CA PRO A 327 -38.52 32.38 15.85
C PRO A 327 -39.73 33.00 15.12
N PRO A 328 -40.16 32.42 13.98
CA PRO A 328 -41.28 32.94 13.18
C PRO A 328 -42.55 33.21 14.00
N GLU A 329 -42.92 32.28 14.88
CA GLU A 329 -44.11 32.44 15.73
C GLU A 329 -44.04 33.64 16.69
N GLN A 330 -42.84 34.05 17.10
CA GLN A 330 -42.62 35.22 17.94
C GLN A 330 -42.61 36.51 17.10
N ALA A 331 -42.03 36.48 15.91
CA ALA A 331 -42.05 37.60 14.96
C ALA A 331 -43.45 37.94 14.45
N GLU A 332 -44.35 36.95 14.41
CA GLU A 332 -45.77 37.10 14.07
C GLU A 332 -46.65 37.52 15.27
N GLY A 333 -46.10 37.61 16.49
CA GLY A 333 -46.87 37.94 17.69
C GLY A 333 -47.74 36.81 18.24
N ARG A 334 -47.55 35.55 17.80
CA ARG A 334 -48.33 34.37 18.24
C ARG A 334 -47.83 33.81 19.58
N LEU A 335 -47.85 34.66 20.62
CA LEU A 335 -47.27 34.37 21.94
C LEU A 335 -47.93 33.23 22.73
N SER A 336 -49.18 32.89 22.42
CA SER A 336 -49.93 31.78 23.05
C SER A 336 -49.45 30.40 22.56
N GLY A 337 -48.82 30.33 21.38
CA GLY A 337 -48.34 29.08 20.81
C GLY A 337 -46.92 28.71 21.24
N MET A 338 -46.11 29.64 21.75
CA MET A 338 -44.69 29.41 22.02
C MET A 338 -44.46 28.30 23.06
N ASP A 339 -43.52 27.40 22.75
CA ASP A 339 -43.09 26.31 23.62
C ASP A 339 -41.56 26.13 23.53
N ARG A 340 -41.03 25.05 24.09
CA ARG A 340 -39.58 24.74 24.05
C ARG A 340 -38.96 24.75 22.65
N ARG A 341 -39.74 24.48 21.59
CA ARG A 341 -39.29 24.47 20.19
C ARG A 341 -39.00 25.87 19.66
N SER A 342 -39.51 26.91 20.32
CA SER A 342 -39.14 28.31 20.05
C SER A 342 -37.70 28.58 20.46
N ASP A 343 -37.25 28.08 21.61
CA ASP A 343 -35.84 28.19 22.03
C ASP A 343 -34.91 27.32 21.16
N ILE A 344 -35.39 26.17 20.65
CA ILE A 344 -34.63 25.32 19.70
C ILE A 344 -34.32 26.08 18.40
N TYR A 345 -35.24 26.92 17.93
CA TYR A 345 -34.97 27.78 16.77
C TYR A 345 -33.88 28.81 17.08
N SER A 346 -33.95 29.47 18.25
CA SER A 346 -32.92 30.42 18.68
C SER A 346 -31.56 29.75 18.88
N LEU A 347 -31.51 28.52 19.39
CA LEU A 347 -30.30 27.67 19.39
C LEU A 347 -29.83 27.39 17.96
N GLY A 348 -30.73 27.07 17.03
CA GLY A 348 -30.40 26.94 15.61
C GLY A 348 -29.78 28.19 15.01
N ALA A 349 -30.26 29.37 15.40
CA ALA A 349 -29.70 30.65 14.96
C ALA A 349 -28.31 30.92 15.55
N ILE A 350 -28.07 30.55 16.81
CA ILE A 350 -26.72 30.58 17.42
C ILE A 350 -25.78 29.60 16.70
N LEU A 351 -26.22 28.38 16.40
CA LEU A 351 -25.43 27.41 15.65
C LEU A 351 -25.10 27.94 14.24
N TYR A 352 -26.06 28.55 13.56
CA TYR A 352 -25.84 29.18 12.27
C TYR A 352 -24.75 30.25 12.32
N GLU A 353 -24.76 31.09 13.34
CA GLU A 353 -23.74 32.13 13.52
C GLU A 353 -22.39 31.56 13.96
N ILE A 354 -22.36 30.49 14.75
CA ILE A 354 -21.12 29.75 15.03
C ILE A 354 -20.48 29.24 13.72
N LEU A 355 -21.30 28.77 12.77
CA LEU A 355 -20.82 28.20 11.51
C LEU A 355 -20.43 29.27 10.47
N THR A 356 -21.08 30.43 10.49
CA THR A 356 -20.96 31.43 9.41
C THR A 356 -20.38 32.77 9.87
N PHE A 357 -20.25 32.98 11.18
CA PHE A 357 -19.98 34.27 11.84
C PHE A 357 -21.00 35.38 11.53
N LYS A 358 -22.18 35.00 11.02
CA LYS A 358 -23.30 35.89 10.70
C LYS A 358 -24.62 35.28 11.18
N PRO A 359 -25.61 36.08 11.61
CA PRO A 359 -26.91 35.55 11.96
C PRO A 359 -27.66 35.03 10.70
N PRO A 360 -28.72 34.20 10.87
CA PRO A 360 -29.51 33.68 9.74
C PRO A 360 -30.15 34.76 8.86
N PHE A 361 -30.49 35.91 9.44
CA PHE A 361 -31.06 37.06 8.74
C PHE A 361 -30.35 38.34 9.14
N GLU A 362 -29.93 39.11 8.12
CA GLU A 362 -29.34 40.46 8.26
C GLU A 362 -30.29 41.51 7.64
N GLY A 363 -30.24 42.76 8.10
CA GLY A 363 -31.05 43.86 7.54
C GLY A 363 -30.67 45.21 8.14
N GLY A 364 -30.99 46.30 7.43
CA GLY A 364 -30.69 47.68 7.84
C GLY A 364 -31.63 48.22 8.92
N SER A 365 -32.73 47.52 9.22
CA SER A 365 -33.64 47.87 10.32
C SER A 365 -34.26 46.63 10.98
N ALA A 366 -34.69 46.75 12.23
CA ALA A 366 -35.39 45.69 12.95
C ALA A 366 -36.64 45.20 12.21
N LYS A 367 -37.36 46.11 11.54
CA LYS A 367 -38.55 45.79 10.73
C LYS A 367 -38.20 44.91 9.53
N GLU A 368 -37.11 45.22 8.83
CA GLU A 368 -36.64 44.44 7.67
C GLU A 368 -36.27 43.00 8.08
N ILE A 369 -35.59 42.84 9.22
CA ILE A 369 -35.22 41.51 9.73
C ILE A 369 -36.47 40.72 10.11
N LEU A 370 -37.45 41.33 10.79
CA LEU A 370 -38.71 40.67 11.13
C LEU A 370 -39.49 40.23 9.89
N ASP A 371 -39.52 41.04 8.83
CA ASP A 371 -40.19 40.68 7.59
C ASP A 371 -39.50 39.47 6.92
N LYS A 372 -38.15 39.39 6.93
CA LYS A 372 -37.40 38.20 6.46
C LYS A 372 -37.66 36.96 7.30
N VAL A 373 -37.74 37.09 8.63
CA VAL A 373 -38.09 35.98 9.54
C VAL A 373 -39.50 35.46 9.25
N ARG A 374 -40.46 36.35 8.97
CA ARG A 374 -41.86 35.99 8.65
C ARG A 374 -42.01 35.29 7.30
N THR A 375 -41.24 35.70 6.29
CA THR A 375 -41.28 35.09 4.95
C THR A 375 -40.46 33.80 4.85
N GLY A 376 -39.47 33.60 5.73
CA GLY A 376 -38.60 32.43 5.74
C GLY A 376 -37.51 32.47 4.67
N GLY A 377 -37.00 31.30 4.26
CA GLY A 377 -35.98 31.21 3.20
C GLY A 377 -34.53 31.39 3.69
N ILE A 378 -34.14 30.66 4.73
CA ILE A 378 -32.76 30.65 5.24
C ILE A 378 -31.85 29.94 4.23
N VAL A 379 -30.77 30.60 3.83
CA VAL A 379 -29.69 30.00 3.02
C VAL A 379 -28.91 29.02 3.88
N SER A 380 -28.49 27.87 3.35
CA SER A 380 -27.65 26.95 4.15
C SER A 380 -26.32 27.62 4.54
N PRO A 381 -25.73 27.30 5.71
CA PRO A 381 -24.41 27.79 6.07
C PRO A 381 -23.37 27.61 4.96
N SER A 382 -23.30 26.43 4.33
CA SER A 382 -22.42 26.19 3.17
C SER A 382 -22.79 27.00 1.91
N GLY A 383 -24.08 27.26 1.69
CA GLY A 383 -24.61 28.01 0.55
C GLY A 383 -24.28 29.50 0.63
N LEU A 384 -24.20 30.07 1.84
CA LEU A 384 -23.80 31.45 2.08
C LEU A 384 -22.37 31.72 1.56
N PHE A 385 -21.45 30.77 1.74
CA PHE A 385 -20.08 30.90 1.23
C PHE A 385 -20.00 30.74 -0.30
N ARG A 386 -20.88 29.93 -0.92
CA ARG A 386 -20.95 29.77 -2.38
C ARG A 386 -21.54 31.02 -3.08
N ALA A 387 -22.62 31.58 -2.55
CA ALA A 387 -23.26 32.77 -3.11
C ALA A 387 -22.32 33.99 -3.12
N ASN A 388 -21.50 34.16 -2.07
CA ASN A 388 -20.52 35.25 -2.00
C ASN A 388 -19.34 35.08 -2.97
N ALA A 389 -19.04 33.85 -3.42
CA ALA A 389 -17.99 33.57 -4.40
C ALA A 389 -18.43 33.91 -5.84
N GLU A 390 -19.72 33.73 -6.16
CA GLU A 390 -20.28 34.07 -7.48
C GLU A 390 -20.48 35.58 -7.66
N ASP A 391 -20.88 36.30 -6.61
CA ASP A 391 -21.14 37.76 -6.66
C ASP A 391 -19.85 38.61 -6.70
N SER A 392 -18.69 38.04 -6.36
CA SER A 392 -17.40 38.74 -6.33
C SER A 392 -16.54 38.57 -7.58
N GLY A 393 -17.00 37.84 -8.62
CA GLY A 393 -16.37 37.77 -9.94
C GLY A 393 -14.90 37.35 -9.95
N ARG A 394 -14.39 36.71 -8.89
CA ARG A 394 -12.98 36.29 -8.79
C ARG A 394 -12.78 34.88 -9.32
N THR A 395 -12.50 34.78 -10.61
CA THR A 395 -11.78 33.64 -11.19
C THR A 395 -10.34 33.68 -10.67
N VAL A 396 -9.97 32.73 -9.79
CA VAL A 396 -8.59 32.61 -9.31
C VAL A 396 -7.77 31.81 -10.32
N ALA A 397 -7.05 32.52 -11.18
CA ALA A 397 -5.86 32.02 -11.85
C ALA A 397 -4.63 32.52 -11.07
N GLY A 398 -3.80 31.61 -10.58
CA GLY A 398 -2.51 31.92 -9.96
C GLY A 398 -2.52 31.85 -8.43
N GLY A 399 -1.88 30.81 -7.89
CA GLY A 399 -1.76 30.53 -6.46
C GLY A 399 -1.18 31.68 -5.65
N ARG A 400 -2.06 32.40 -4.95
CA ARG A 400 -1.79 33.06 -3.67
C ARG A 400 -3.03 32.85 -2.79
N THR A 401 -2.79 32.31 -1.61
CA THR A 401 -3.78 31.89 -0.60
C THR A 401 -4.94 32.88 -0.44
N ALA A 402 -6.14 32.42 -0.76
CA ALA A 402 -7.37 33.08 -0.36
C ALA A 402 -7.43 33.17 1.17
N PRO A 403 -7.96 34.26 1.76
CA PRO A 403 -8.05 34.36 3.20
C PRO A 403 -9.16 33.46 3.74
N LEU A 404 -8.80 32.68 4.77
CA LEU A 404 -9.56 31.72 5.58
C LEU A 404 -9.66 30.29 5.02
N ASP A 405 -9.17 29.35 5.82
CA ASP A 405 -9.45 27.91 5.76
C ASP A 405 -10.94 27.66 5.55
N THR A 406 -11.32 27.43 4.29
CA THR A 406 -12.55 26.77 3.91
C THR A 406 -12.40 25.28 4.15
N ASP A 407 -12.34 24.87 5.41
CA ASP A 407 -12.85 23.56 5.77
C ASP A 407 -14.35 23.64 5.54
N ALA A 408 -14.79 23.33 4.30
CA ALA A 408 -16.17 23.42 3.85
C ALA A 408 -17.09 22.89 4.96
N ILE A 409 -18.05 23.69 5.41
CA ILE A 409 -18.98 23.29 6.47
C ILE A 409 -19.53 21.91 6.11
N PRO A 410 -19.28 20.87 6.94
CA PRO A 410 -19.73 19.53 6.62
C PRO A 410 -21.24 19.50 6.42
N ARG A 411 -21.69 18.76 5.40
CA ARG A 411 -23.12 18.64 5.05
C ARG A 411 -23.99 18.18 6.22
N GLU A 412 -23.42 17.41 7.13
CA GLU A 412 -24.10 17.00 8.36
C GLU A 412 -24.45 18.20 9.25
N LEU A 413 -23.53 19.15 9.45
CA LEU A 413 -23.79 20.37 10.24
C LEU A 413 -24.81 21.29 9.57
N ASP A 414 -24.79 21.42 8.24
CA ASP A 414 -25.85 22.13 7.49
C ASP A 414 -27.23 21.54 7.79
N THR A 415 -27.32 20.20 7.72
CA THR A 415 -28.58 19.47 7.92
C THR A 415 -29.10 19.66 9.35
N ILE A 416 -28.21 19.56 10.34
CA ILE A 416 -28.56 19.76 11.76
C ILE A 416 -29.01 21.21 11.98
N CYS A 417 -28.26 22.18 11.47
CA CYS A 417 -28.56 23.61 11.62
C CYS A 417 -29.90 24.00 10.98
N LEU A 418 -30.14 23.60 9.74
CA LEU A 418 -31.38 23.89 9.02
C LEU A 418 -32.59 23.19 9.63
N LYS A 419 -32.42 21.99 10.19
CA LYS A 419 -33.50 21.31 10.93
C LYS A 419 -33.87 22.09 12.19
N ALA A 420 -32.90 22.61 12.95
CA ALA A 420 -33.19 23.45 14.11
C ALA A 420 -33.90 24.76 13.72
N LEU A 421 -33.53 25.33 12.57
CA LEU A 421 -34.10 26.56 12.00
C LEU A 421 -35.36 26.38 11.14
N ALA A 422 -35.96 25.18 11.12
CA ALA A 422 -37.14 24.92 10.30
C ALA A 422 -38.28 25.90 10.64
N TYR A 423 -38.95 26.43 9.60
CA TYR A 423 -39.98 27.45 9.77
C TYR A 423 -41.13 26.94 10.65
N ARG A 424 -41.65 25.74 10.34
CA ARG A 424 -42.67 25.06 11.15
C ARG A 424 -42.04 24.37 12.34
N ARG A 425 -42.69 24.45 13.49
CA ARG A 425 -42.16 23.92 14.77
C ARG A 425 -42.12 22.40 14.80
N GLU A 426 -43.02 21.75 14.07
CA GLU A 426 -43.15 20.30 13.95
C GLU A 426 -41.98 19.69 13.18
N ASP A 427 -41.35 20.46 12.29
CA ASP A 427 -40.20 20.03 11.48
C ASP A 427 -38.87 20.21 12.22
N ARG A 428 -38.86 20.91 13.36
CA ARG A 428 -37.68 21.11 14.21
C ARG A 428 -37.36 19.86 15.03
N PHE A 429 -36.22 19.87 15.71
CA PHE A 429 -36.00 18.95 16.83
C PHE A 429 -37.07 19.17 17.90
N GLN A 430 -37.56 18.08 18.50
CA GLN A 430 -38.67 18.18 19.46
C GLN A 430 -38.17 18.44 20.89
N THR A 431 -36.88 18.18 21.15
CA THR A 431 -36.19 18.49 22.40
C THR A 431 -34.79 19.05 22.12
N VAL A 432 -34.26 19.83 23.07
CA VAL A 432 -32.87 20.34 22.99
C VAL A 432 -31.86 19.18 23.03
N MET A 433 -32.18 18.09 23.73
CA MET A 433 -31.31 16.91 23.83
C MET A 433 -31.18 16.14 22.51
N GLU A 434 -32.21 16.15 21.64
CA GLU A 434 -32.09 15.61 20.28
C GLU A 434 -31.07 16.41 19.45
N LEU A 435 -31.14 17.74 19.49
CA LEU A 435 -30.18 18.62 18.81
C LEU A 435 -28.76 18.44 19.37
N HIS A 436 -28.63 18.39 20.70
CA HIS A 436 -27.37 18.11 21.38
C HIS A 436 -26.77 16.79 20.87
N ARG A 437 -27.56 15.71 20.81
CA ARG A 437 -27.09 14.38 20.41
C ARG A 437 -26.51 14.40 19.00
N GLU A 438 -27.18 15.06 18.05
CA GLU A 438 -26.71 15.14 16.67
C GLU A 438 -25.36 15.87 16.55
N ILE A 439 -25.16 16.98 17.26
CA ILE A 439 -23.87 17.69 17.29
C ILE A 439 -22.77 16.84 17.95
N ARG A 440 -23.10 16.09 19.03
CA ARG A 440 -22.15 15.18 19.67
C ARG A 440 -21.72 14.05 18.72
N LEU A 441 -22.68 13.40 18.04
CA LEU A 441 -22.39 12.33 17.06
C LEU A 441 -21.51 12.82 15.90
N PHE A 442 -21.72 14.07 15.47
CA PHE A 442 -20.86 14.73 14.50
C PHE A 442 -19.43 14.90 15.03
N LEU A 443 -19.26 15.42 16.26
CA LEU A 443 -17.94 15.59 16.88
C LEU A 443 -17.20 14.28 17.12
N GLU A 444 -17.92 13.19 17.39
CA GLU A 444 -17.37 11.83 17.55
C GLU A 444 -17.05 11.14 16.21
N GLY A 445 -17.48 11.71 15.07
CA GLY A 445 -17.20 11.17 13.73
C GLY A 445 -17.91 9.84 13.40
N VAL A 446 -18.88 9.40 14.21
CA VAL A 446 -19.48 8.06 14.15
C VAL A 446 -20.17 7.80 12.81
N LYS A 447 -20.95 8.77 12.31
CA LYS A 447 -21.67 8.61 11.03
C LYS A 447 -20.74 8.61 9.83
N GLU A 448 -19.68 9.40 9.88
CA GLU A 448 -18.69 9.45 8.81
C GLU A 448 -17.86 8.16 8.77
N ALA A 449 -17.43 7.65 9.92
CA ALA A 449 -16.77 6.35 10.00
C ALA A 449 -17.65 5.21 9.47
N ALA A 450 -18.95 5.20 9.81
CA ALA A 450 -19.89 4.21 9.30
C ALA A 450 -20.12 4.33 7.77
N ARG A 451 -20.14 5.57 7.24
CA ARG A 451 -20.26 5.84 5.80
C ARG A 451 -19.03 5.34 5.04
N VAL A 452 -17.84 5.69 5.51
CA VAL A 452 -16.55 5.25 4.92
C VAL A 452 -16.43 3.73 4.97
N GLU A 453 -16.81 3.09 6.09
CA GLU A 453 -16.82 1.63 6.21
C GLU A 453 -17.74 0.98 5.17
N LYS A 454 -18.95 1.51 4.98
CA LYS A 454 -19.90 0.99 3.99
C LYS A 454 -19.34 1.13 2.57
N GLU A 455 -18.83 2.30 2.23
CA GLU A 455 -18.28 2.59 0.91
C GLU A 455 -17.05 1.71 0.60
N ALA A 456 -16.14 1.56 1.56
CA ALA A 456 -14.96 0.70 1.41
C ALA A 456 -15.35 -0.78 1.17
N ARG A 457 -16.42 -1.26 1.82
CA ARG A 457 -16.96 -2.62 1.58
C ARG A 457 -17.59 -2.77 0.21
N GLU A 458 -18.28 -1.76 -0.31
CA GLU A 458 -18.85 -1.80 -1.66
C GLU A 458 -17.74 -1.91 -2.72
N TRP A 459 -16.66 -1.14 -2.56
CA TRP A 459 -15.48 -1.24 -3.43
C TRP A 459 -14.75 -2.58 -3.29
N LEU A 460 -14.64 -3.13 -2.08
CA LEU A 460 -14.10 -4.48 -1.87
C LEU A 460 -14.89 -5.53 -2.67
N GLN A 461 -16.22 -5.45 -2.68
CA GLN A 461 -17.05 -6.40 -3.43
C GLN A 461 -16.86 -6.28 -4.95
N LYS A 462 -16.76 -5.05 -5.47
CA LYS A 462 -16.41 -4.82 -6.88
C LYS A 462 -15.05 -5.42 -7.24
N GLY A 463 -14.03 -5.14 -6.42
CA GLY A 463 -12.69 -5.69 -6.61
C GLY A 463 -12.66 -7.22 -6.61
N ARG A 464 -13.45 -7.87 -5.74
CA ARG A 464 -13.61 -9.34 -5.72
C ARG A 464 -14.25 -9.88 -7.00
N PHE A 465 -15.26 -9.19 -7.52
CA PHE A 465 -15.91 -9.57 -8.78
C PHE A 465 -14.93 -9.46 -9.95
N SER A 466 -14.20 -8.35 -10.04
CA SER A 466 -13.19 -8.12 -11.08
C SER A 466 -12.04 -9.11 -10.99
N LEU A 467 -11.56 -9.44 -9.78
CA LEU A 467 -10.56 -10.49 -9.54
C LEU A 467 -11.05 -11.88 -10.01
N HIS A 468 -12.31 -12.21 -9.71
CA HIS A 468 -12.90 -13.46 -10.19
C HIS A 468 -12.97 -13.50 -11.71
N ARG A 469 -13.42 -12.42 -12.37
CA ARG A 469 -13.45 -12.30 -13.84
C ARG A 469 -12.06 -12.44 -14.45
N PHE A 470 -11.05 -11.81 -13.87
CA PHE A 470 -9.65 -11.95 -14.26
C PHE A 470 -9.19 -13.43 -14.23
N GLY A 471 -9.53 -14.15 -13.16
CA GLY A 471 -9.23 -15.59 -13.03
C GLY A 471 -9.94 -16.47 -14.06
N VAL A 472 -11.22 -16.19 -14.36
CA VAL A 472 -12.00 -16.93 -15.39
C VAL A 472 -11.41 -16.70 -16.78
N LEU A 473 -11.11 -15.45 -17.14
CA LEU A 473 -10.53 -15.09 -18.43
C LEU A 473 -9.20 -15.79 -18.69
N LYS A 474 -8.38 -16.00 -17.64
CA LYS A 474 -7.13 -16.77 -17.75
C LYS A 474 -7.35 -18.18 -18.30
N GLY A 475 -8.36 -18.89 -17.78
CA GLY A 475 -8.70 -20.24 -18.25
C GLY A 475 -9.24 -20.24 -19.68
N GLU A 476 -10.03 -19.22 -20.05
CA GLU A 476 -10.54 -19.05 -21.41
C GLU A 476 -9.39 -18.76 -22.41
N ILE A 477 -8.43 -17.91 -22.03
CA ILE A 477 -7.24 -17.61 -22.83
C ILE A 477 -6.40 -18.88 -23.04
N ASP A 478 -6.12 -19.64 -21.98
CA ASP A 478 -5.32 -20.87 -22.10
C ASP A 478 -5.99 -21.91 -23.00
N ALA A 479 -7.32 -22.06 -22.92
CA ALA A 479 -8.08 -22.94 -23.80
C ALA A 479 -8.06 -22.44 -25.26
N GLN A 480 -8.22 -21.13 -25.47
CA GLN A 480 -8.20 -20.53 -26.80
C GLN A 480 -6.81 -20.59 -27.44
N ALA A 481 -5.73 -20.44 -26.66
CA ALA A 481 -4.36 -20.56 -27.12
C ALA A 481 -4.07 -21.96 -27.67
N LYS A 482 -4.55 -23.03 -26.99
CA LYS A 482 -4.43 -24.41 -27.48
C LYS A 482 -5.15 -24.61 -28.82
N LEU A 483 -6.35 -24.05 -28.96
CA LEU A 483 -7.09 -24.13 -30.22
C LEU A 483 -6.33 -23.42 -31.36
N VAL A 484 -5.72 -22.26 -31.09
CA VAL A 484 -4.89 -21.56 -32.09
C VAL A 484 -3.70 -22.42 -32.49
N GLU A 485 -3.02 -23.05 -31.52
CA GLU A 485 -1.89 -23.97 -31.78
C GLU A 485 -2.32 -25.15 -32.66
N GLU A 486 -3.38 -25.88 -32.29
CA GLU A 486 -3.93 -27.01 -33.06
C GLU A 486 -4.32 -26.62 -34.48
N LEU A 487 -4.94 -25.44 -34.67
CA LEU A 487 -5.31 -24.93 -35.99
C LEU A 487 -4.09 -24.52 -36.82
N SER A 488 -3.06 -23.95 -36.18
CA SER A 488 -1.84 -23.50 -36.86
C SER A 488 -0.99 -24.66 -37.40
N GLU A 489 -1.00 -25.82 -36.73
CA GLU A 489 -0.34 -27.02 -37.22
C GLU A 489 -1.06 -27.63 -38.43
N ARG A 490 -2.39 -27.51 -38.46
CA ARG A 490 -3.23 -28.07 -39.53
C ARG A 490 -3.31 -27.17 -40.76
N ILE A 491 -3.38 -25.86 -40.58
CA ILE A 491 -3.64 -24.88 -41.65
C ILE A 491 -2.31 -24.31 -42.13
N LYS A 492 -1.86 -24.73 -43.33
CA LYS A 492 -0.56 -24.29 -43.85
C LYS A 492 -0.58 -22.82 -44.32
N PRO A 493 0.56 -22.09 -44.20
CA PRO A 493 0.63 -20.66 -44.54
C PRO A 493 0.32 -20.31 -46.01
N HIS A 494 0.40 -21.26 -46.94
CA HIS A 494 0.16 -21.04 -48.37
C HIS A 494 -1.29 -21.29 -48.81
N LEU A 495 -2.17 -21.73 -47.91
CA LEU A 495 -3.59 -21.96 -48.21
C LEU A 495 -4.36 -20.66 -48.50
N GLY A 496 -5.53 -20.78 -49.13
CA GLY A 496 -6.40 -19.66 -49.49
C GLY A 496 -7.01 -18.95 -48.28
N ALA A 497 -7.58 -17.75 -48.49
CA ALA A 497 -8.15 -16.95 -47.39
C ALA A 497 -9.32 -17.64 -46.67
N GLU A 498 -10.21 -18.31 -47.41
CA GLU A 498 -11.36 -19.03 -46.82
C GLU A 498 -10.91 -20.17 -45.89
N GLU A 499 -9.87 -20.90 -46.28
CA GLU A 499 -9.33 -22.01 -45.47
C GLU A 499 -8.61 -21.53 -44.20
N LYS A 500 -8.12 -20.29 -44.20
CA LYS A 500 -7.47 -19.64 -43.04
C LYS A 500 -8.44 -18.98 -42.08
N GLN A 501 -9.68 -18.74 -42.49
CA GLN A 501 -10.68 -18.04 -41.68
C GLN A 501 -10.87 -18.63 -40.27
N PRO A 502 -10.90 -19.96 -40.06
CA PRO A 502 -11.03 -20.53 -38.73
C PRO A 502 -9.85 -20.17 -37.81
N LEU A 503 -8.63 -20.17 -38.32
CA LEU A 503 -7.42 -19.79 -37.58
C LEU A 503 -7.48 -18.30 -37.21
N TRP A 504 -7.77 -17.42 -38.17
CA TRP A 504 -7.87 -15.98 -37.91
C TRP A 504 -8.96 -15.63 -36.89
N ASN A 505 -10.13 -16.28 -36.98
CA ASN A 505 -11.20 -16.09 -36.00
C ASN A 505 -10.75 -16.54 -34.59
N ALA A 506 -9.99 -17.65 -34.50
CA ALA A 506 -9.47 -18.13 -33.25
C ALA A 506 -8.39 -17.20 -32.66
N GLU A 507 -7.50 -16.66 -33.50
CA GLU A 507 -6.47 -15.68 -33.13
C GLU A 507 -7.07 -14.34 -32.70
N GLU A 508 -8.10 -13.86 -33.39
CA GLU A 508 -8.82 -12.63 -33.02
C GLU A 508 -9.55 -12.80 -31.68
N ARG A 509 -10.22 -13.93 -31.47
CA ARG A 509 -10.83 -14.25 -30.17
C ARG A 509 -9.78 -14.33 -29.05
N HIS A 510 -8.63 -14.95 -29.31
CA HIS A 510 -7.53 -15.01 -28.35
C HIS A 510 -7.05 -13.60 -27.95
N ARG A 511 -6.82 -12.71 -28.94
CA ARG A 511 -6.45 -11.30 -28.67
C ARG A 511 -7.53 -10.56 -27.86
N ARG A 512 -8.80 -10.71 -28.23
CA ARG A 512 -9.91 -10.06 -27.51
C ARG A 512 -9.98 -10.48 -26.05
N LEU A 513 -9.81 -11.78 -25.76
CA LEU A 513 -9.79 -12.28 -24.40
C LEU A 513 -8.60 -11.73 -23.60
N GLN A 514 -7.43 -11.55 -24.25
CA GLN A 514 -6.28 -10.91 -23.62
C GLN A 514 -6.56 -9.44 -23.27
N ASP A 515 -7.20 -8.68 -24.17
CA ASP A 515 -7.60 -7.30 -23.90
C ASP A 515 -8.59 -7.22 -22.73
N GLU A 516 -9.62 -8.08 -22.72
CA GLU A 516 -10.58 -8.17 -21.60
C GLU A 516 -9.89 -8.51 -20.26
N GLN A 517 -8.85 -9.35 -20.29
CA GLN A 517 -8.09 -9.70 -19.09
C GLN A 517 -7.29 -8.50 -18.56
N ILE A 518 -6.71 -7.69 -19.45
CA ILE A 518 -6.00 -6.45 -19.08
C ILE A 518 -6.97 -5.47 -18.41
N GLU A 519 -8.17 -5.30 -18.97
CA GLU A 519 -9.21 -4.45 -18.39
C GLU A 519 -9.68 -4.97 -17.03
N ALA A 520 -9.92 -6.27 -16.90
CA ALA A 520 -10.32 -6.89 -15.62
C ALA A 520 -9.24 -6.73 -14.54
N PHE A 521 -7.96 -6.85 -14.91
CA PHE A 521 -6.84 -6.58 -14.00
C PHE A 521 -6.82 -5.11 -13.55
N ALA A 522 -6.95 -4.17 -14.49
CA ALA A 522 -6.95 -2.73 -14.20
C ALA A 522 -8.11 -2.35 -13.29
N ALA A 523 -9.32 -2.87 -13.56
CA ALA A 523 -10.50 -2.69 -12.72
C ALA A 523 -10.26 -3.23 -11.30
N ALA A 524 -9.84 -4.48 -11.16
CA ALA A 524 -9.61 -5.09 -9.85
C ALA A 524 -8.56 -4.31 -9.02
N SER A 525 -7.45 -3.92 -9.65
CA SER A 525 -6.39 -3.13 -9.01
C SER A 525 -6.89 -1.76 -8.54
N ALA A 526 -7.64 -1.05 -9.38
CA ALA A 526 -8.20 0.26 -9.03
C ALA A 526 -9.25 0.16 -7.92
N GLU A 527 -10.12 -0.85 -7.96
CA GLU A 527 -11.20 -1.06 -6.99
C GLU A 527 -10.66 -1.44 -5.61
N PHE A 528 -9.69 -2.36 -5.54
CA PHE A 528 -9.00 -2.66 -4.28
C PHE A 528 -8.19 -1.47 -3.78
N GLY A 529 -7.51 -0.74 -4.68
CA GLY A 529 -6.79 0.48 -4.36
C GLY A 529 -7.70 1.55 -3.73
N HIS A 530 -8.91 1.73 -4.26
CA HIS A 530 -9.89 2.67 -3.72
C HIS A 530 -10.45 2.22 -2.35
N ALA A 531 -10.70 0.93 -2.17
CA ALA A 531 -11.07 0.40 -0.85
C ALA A 531 -9.97 0.68 0.19
N LEU A 532 -8.70 0.48 -0.17
CA LEU A 532 -7.56 0.74 0.71
C LEU A 532 -7.32 2.23 0.97
N SER A 533 -7.63 3.12 0.02
CA SER A 533 -7.52 4.57 0.27
C SER A 533 -8.58 5.07 1.25
N LEU A 534 -9.76 4.44 1.27
CA LEU A 534 -10.80 4.70 2.25
C LEU A 534 -10.46 4.08 3.61
N LYS A 535 -9.95 2.85 3.60
CA LYS A 535 -9.62 2.10 4.81
C LYS A 535 -8.36 1.26 4.61
N GLY A 536 -7.23 1.78 5.09
CA GLY A 536 -5.91 1.21 4.82
C GLY A 536 -5.64 -0.17 5.44
N ASP A 537 -6.35 -0.56 6.50
CA ASP A 537 -6.15 -1.81 7.25
C ASP A 537 -7.03 -2.99 6.75
N MET A 538 -7.74 -2.83 5.63
CA MET A 538 -8.56 -3.90 5.04
C MET A 538 -7.70 -5.07 4.52
N THR A 539 -7.64 -6.13 5.30
CA THR A 539 -6.82 -7.31 4.99
C THR A 539 -7.28 -8.00 3.71
N GLU A 540 -8.59 -8.07 3.48
CA GLU A 540 -9.17 -8.72 2.31
C GLU A 540 -8.87 -7.99 1.00
N ALA A 541 -8.79 -6.66 1.02
CA ALA A 541 -8.39 -5.88 -0.16
C ALA A 541 -6.89 -6.04 -0.44
N ARG A 542 -6.05 -6.07 0.61
CA ARG A 542 -4.61 -6.37 0.48
C ARG A 542 -4.37 -7.77 -0.06
N ASP A 543 -5.09 -8.77 0.44
CA ASP A 543 -5.01 -10.15 -0.04
C ASP A 543 -5.42 -10.22 -1.53
N GLY A 544 -6.47 -9.50 -1.94
CA GLY A 544 -6.88 -9.39 -3.35
C GLY A 544 -5.80 -8.80 -4.26
N MET A 545 -5.14 -7.72 -3.82
CA MET A 545 -3.98 -7.15 -4.52
C MET A 545 -2.83 -8.15 -4.61
N CYS A 546 -2.54 -8.88 -3.53
CA CYS A 546 -1.47 -9.88 -3.53
C CYS A 546 -1.75 -11.00 -4.56
N GLU A 547 -3.00 -11.46 -4.69
CA GLU A 547 -3.35 -12.49 -5.69
C GLU A 547 -3.16 -11.98 -7.12
N LEU A 548 -3.58 -10.75 -7.43
CA LEU A 548 -3.39 -10.13 -8.76
C LEU A 548 -1.90 -10.08 -9.14
N PHE A 549 -1.08 -9.51 -8.26
CA PHE A 549 0.34 -9.32 -8.54
C PHE A 549 1.15 -10.62 -8.47
N LEU A 550 0.67 -11.61 -7.70
CA LEU A 550 1.25 -12.95 -7.73
C LEU A 550 1.06 -13.55 -9.12
N ASP A 551 -0.16 -13.55 -9.66
CA ASP A 551 -0.45 -14.11 -10.97
C ASP A 551 0.35 -13.44 -12.09
N GLN A 552 0.49 -12.11 -12.06
CA GLN A 552 1.34 -11.38 -12.99
C GLN A 552 2.83 -11.74 -12.83
N PHE A 553 3.31 -11.95 -11.61
CA PHE A 553 4.66 -12.46 -11.37
C PHE A 553 4.85 -13.84 -12.01
N LEU A 554 3.91 -14.78 -11.82
CA LEU A 554 3.98 -16.13 -12.41
C LEU A 554 4.01 -16.06 -13.95
N ALA A 555 3.19 -15.19 -14.54
CA ALA A 555 3.14 -15.00 -16.00
C ALA A 555 4.43 -14.38 -16.55
N ALA A 556 4.99 -13.39 -15.84
CA ALA A 556 6.27 -12.77 -16.18
C ALA A 556 7.43 -13.78 -16.06
N GLU A 557 7.40 -14.66 -15.05
CA GLU A 557 8.40 -15.72 -14.89
C GLU A 557 8.36 -16.72 -16.04
N LYS A 558 7.16 -17.15 -16.47
CA LYS A 558 7.00 -18.02 -17.65
C LYS A 558 7.58 -17.39 -18.92
N ARG A 559 7.42 -16.07 -19.08
CA ARG A 559 7.99 -15.27 -20.19
C ARG A 559 9.45 -14.89 -19.99
N ARG A 560 10.03 -15.15 -18.82
CA ARG A 560 11.38 -14.73 -18.40
C ARG A 560 11.60 -13.22 -18.45
N ASP A 561 10.55 -12.45 -18.23
CA ASP A 561 10.65 -10.99 -18.13
C ASP A 561 11.10 -10.57 -16.72
N ARG A 562 12.43 -10.45 -16.55
CA ARG A 562 13.03 -10.05 -15.26
C ARG A 562 12.52 -8.70 -14.77
N LYS A 563 12.25 -7.74 -15.66
CA LYS A 563 11.81 -6.40 -15.29
C LYS A 563 10.42 -6.46 -14.67
N GLU A 564 9.52 -7.17 -15.33
CA GLU A 564 8.15 -7.34 -14.90
C GLU A 564 8.05 -8.19 -13.62
N MET A 565 8.86 -9.26 -13.51
CA MET A 565 8.99 -10.04 -12.26
C MET A 565 9.41 -9.16 -11.07
N LEU A 566 10.41 -8.29 -11.24
CA LEU A 566 10.88 -7.41 -10.16
C LEU A 566 9.82 -6.39 -9.73
N LEU A 567 9.10 -5.82 -10.70
CA LEU A 567 8.03 -4.87 -10.43
C LEU A 567 6.89 -5.54 -9.64
N ASN A 568 6.39 -6.67 -10.14
CA ASN A 568 5.29 -7.40 -9.50
C ASN A 568 5.66 -7.93 -8.12
N ARG A 569 6.91 -8.39 -7.92
CA ARG A 569 7.41 -8.79 -6.60
C ARG A 569 7.36 -7.64 -5.61
N ARG A 570 7.91 -6.46 -5.95
CA ARG A 570 7.90 -5.29 -5.06
C ARG A 570 6.49 -4.85 -4.72
N THR A 571 5.61 -4.82 -5.72
CA THR A 571 4.21 -4.44 -5.50
C THR A 571 3.52 -5.43 -4.57
N LEU A 572 3.67 -6.74 -4.80
CA LEU A 572 3.13 -7.78 -3.91
C LEU A 572 3.66 -7.65 -2.49
N GLU A 573 4.97 -7.48 -2.31
CA GLU A 573 5.60 -7.32 -0.99
C GLU A 573 5.07 -6.08 -0.24
N SER A 574 4.66 -5.03 -0.94
CA SER A 574 4.06 -3.84 -0.31
C SER A 574 2.67 -4.08 0.27
N PHE A 575 1.96 -5.13 -0.18
CA PHE A 575 0.63 -5.50 0.31
C PHE A 575 0.63 -6.73 1.23
N ASP A 576 1.62 -7.63 1.11
CA ASP A 576 1.70 -8.89 1.87
C ASP A 576 2.32 -8.71 3.26
N ALA A 577 1.62 -7.99 4.14
CA ALA A 577 2.06 -7.75 5.51
C ALA A 577 2.31 -9.05 6.33
N ALA A 578 1.63 -10.15 5.98
CA ALA A 578 1.74 -11.43 6.67
C ALA A 578 2.82 -12.36 6.05
N GLY A 579 3.44 -11.98 4.93
CA GLY A 579 4.45 -12.77 4.23
C GLY A 579 3.95 -14.11 3.66
N ARG A 580 2.64 -14.32 3.60
CA ARG A 580 2.04 -15.62 3.20
C ARG A 580 2.21 -15.88 1.70
N LYS A 581 2.11 -14.84 0.89
CA LYS A 581 2.22 -14.92 -0.57
C LYS A 581 3.66 -14.83 -1.03
N ARG A 582 4.51 -14.10 -0.30
CA ARG A 582 5.97 -14.08 -0.48
C ARG A 582 6.58 -15.48 -0.39
N ALA A 583 6.12 -16.32 0.54
CA ALA A 583 6.59 -17.71 0.63
C ALA A 583 6.35 -18.51 -0.68
N ARG A 584 5.31 -18.17 -1.45
CA ARG A 584 5.06 -18.77 -2.78
C ARG A 584 5.97 -18.22 -3.88
N LEU A 585 6.57 -17.04 -3.70
CA LEU A 585 7.56 -16.48 -4.63
C LEU A 585 8.92 -17.15 -4.46
N ASP A 586 9.28 -17.47 -3.22
CA ASP A 586 10.60 -17.98 -2.86
C ASP A 586 10.61 -19.51 -2.66
N ALA A 587 9.60 -20.22 -3.17
CA ALA A 587 9.52 -21.67 -3.04
C ALA A 587 10.77 -22.35 -3.64
N PRO A 588 11.37 -23.33 -2.92
CA PRO A 588 12.59 -23.98 -3.36
C PRO A 588 12.36 -24.84 -4.61
N GLY A 589 13.45 -25.22 -5.26
CA GLY A 589 13.48 -26.33 -6.21
C GLY A 589 14.32 -27.47 -5.65
N TYR A 590 14.42 -28.56 -6.41
CA TYR A 590 15.06 -29.80 -5.97
C TYR A 590 16.14 -30.23 -6.93
N LEU A 591 17.28 -30.69 -6.40
CA LEU A 591 18.42 -31.19 -7.17
C LEU A 591 18.65 -32.67 -6.89
N SER A 592 18.71 -33.46 -7.96
CA SER A 592 19.04 -34.88 -7.94
C SER A 592 20.21 -35.16 -8.88
N ILE A 593 21.29 -35.76 -8.35
CA ILE A 593 22.51 -36.08 -9.12
C ILE A 593 22.87 -37.55 -8.90
N ARG A 594 23.02 -38.28 -10.00
CA ARG A 594 23.63 -39.62 -10.02
C ARG A 594 24.89 -39.60 -10.86
N THR A 595 25.88 -40.37 -10.45
CA THR A 595 27.16 -40.47 -11.15
C THR A 595 27.36 -41.87 -11.70
N MET A 596 27.78 -41.95 -12.95
CA MET A 596 28.07 -43.20 -13.65
C MET A 596 29.51 -43.20 -14.13
N ALA A 597 30.15 -44.35 -14.22
CA ALA A 597 31.40 -44.51 -14.95
C ALA A 597 31.33 -45.75 -15.83
N TYR A 598 32.04 -45.74 -16.95
CA TYR A 598 32.18 -46.93 -17.78
C TYR A 598 33.12 -47.94 -17.11
N GLU A 599 32.74 -49.22 -17.15
CA GLU A 599 33.58 -50.30 -16.61
C GLU A 599 34.65 -50.76 -17.60
N CYS A 600 34.53 -50.40 -18.89
CA CYS A 600 35.55 -50.71 -19.90
C CYS A 600 36.65 -49.66 -19.91
N ASP A 601 37.85 -50.08 -20.30
CA ASP A 601 38.97 -49.22 -20.65
C ASP A 601 39.01 -48.92 -22.17
N CYS A 602 37.84 -48.93 -22.83
CA CYS A 602 37.75 -48.88 -24.28
C CYS A 602 37.84 -47.47 -24.88
N LEU A 603 37.83 -46.43 -24.03
CA LEU A 603 38.08 -45.04 -24.39
C LEU A 603 39.60 -44.76 -24.50
N LYS A 604 40.31 -45.58 -25.28
CA LYS A 604 41.76 -45.46 -25.54
C LYS A 604 42.01 -45.36 -27.04
N PRO A 605 43.01 -44.58 -27.49
CA PRO A 605 43.40 -44.56 -28.90
C PRO A 605 43.86 -45.96 -29.33
N VAL A 606 43.25 -46.52 -30.38
CA VAL A 606 43.70 -47.79 -30.98
C VAL A 606 44.43 -47.45 -32.28
N PRO A 607 45.75 -47.71 -32.39
CA PRO A 607 46.46 -47.52 -33.65
C PRO A 607 45.98 -48.56 -34.66
N ASP A 608 45.35 -48.12 -35.75
CA ASP A 608 45.07 -48.96 -36.92
C ASP A 608 45.90 -48.49 -38.12
N ARG A 609 46.45 -49.42 -38.90
CA ARG A 609 47.31 -49.16 -40.06
C ARG A 609 46.52 -48.87 -41.36
N ALA A 610 45.19 -48.92 -41.33
CA ALA A 610 44.32 -48.80 -42.50
C ALA A 610 43.67 -47.42 -42.70
N TRP A 611 44.29 -46.32 -42.24
CA TRP A 611 43.78 -44.97 -42.47
C TRP A 611 44.04 -44.51 -43.91
N ARG A 612 42.97 -44.32 -44.70
CA ARG A 612 43.01 -43.55 -45.94
C ARG A 612 41.97 -42.43 -45.85
N VAL A 613 42.44 -41.19 -45.90
CA VAL A 613 41.60 -40.01 -46.13
C VAL A 613 41.55 -39.82 -47.64
N GLU A 614 40.40 -40.11 -48.26
CA GLU A 614 40.18 -39.79 -49.68
C GLU A 614 39.66 -38.36 -49.78
N PHE A 615 40.49 -37.47 -50.33
CA PHE A 615 40.07 -36.13 -50.70
C PHE A 615 39.52 -36.17 -52.12
N SER A 616 38.28 -35.74 -52.32
CA SER A 616 37.76 -35.43 -53.64
C SER A 616 37.97 -33.93 -53.89
N ASP A 617 38.78 -33.61 -54.89
CA ASP A 617 39.01 -32.23 -55.36
C ASP A 617 37.82 -31.69 -56.19
N SER A 618 36.79 -32.50 -56.42
CA SER A 618 35.67 -32.19 -57.30
C SER A 618 34.41 -31.80 -56.53
N CYS A 619 34.48 -30.72 -55.76
CA CYS A 619 33.27 -30.06 -55.26
C CYS A 619 32.87 -28.94 -56.23
N GLU A 620 32.47 -29.29 -57.45
CA GLU A 620 31.67 -28.39 -58.27
C GLU A 620 30.26 -28.38 -57.69
N VAL A 621 29.98 -27.45 -56.79
CA VAL A 621 28.60 -27.06 -56.49
C VAL A 621 27.96 -26.67 -57.84
N PRO A 622 26.77 -27.17 -58.21
CA PRO A 622 26.16 -26.85 -59.50
C PRO A 622 25.66 -25.41 -59.50
N TRP A 623 26.57 -24.46 -59.73
CA TRP A 623 26.26 -23.05 -59.98
C TRP A 623 25.82 -22.90 -61.43
N ARG A 624 24.67 -22.24 -61.67
CA ARG A 624 24.32 -21.69 -62.99
C ARG A 624 24.22 -20.17 -62.83
N ASP A 625 25.01 -19.43 -63.59
CA ASP A 625 25.01 -17.95 -63.60
C ASP A 625 25.18 -17.30 -62.21
N GLY A 626 26.04 -17.89 -61.35
CA GLY A 626 26.39 -17.32 -60.04
C GLY A 626 25.25 -17.33 -59.00
N ARG A 627 24.20 -18.14 -59.20
CA ARG A 627 23.13 -18.34 -58.22
C ARG A 627 23.00 -19.82 -57.81
N PRO A 628 22.73 -20.11 -56.53
CA PRO A 628 22.44 -21.48 -56.08
C PRO A 628 21.08 -21.94 -56.64
N ARG A 629 20.99 -23.20 -57.08
CA ARG A 629 19.73 -23.82 -57.51
C ARG A 629 18.79 -24.03 -56.31
N PRO A 630 17.62 -23.38 -56.23
CA PRO A 630 16.69 -23.53 -55.11
C PRO A 630 15.83 -24.81 -55.19
N ASP A 631 15.90 -25.54 -56.30
CA ASP A 631 14.96 -26.58 -56.74
C ASP A 631 15.35 -28.02 -56.35
N LEU A 632 16.48 -28.23 -55.67
CA LEU A 632 16.91 -29.55 -55.20
C LEU A 632 16.91 -29.61 -53.66
N PRO A 633 16.04 -30.42 -53.03
CA PRO A 633 16.09 -30.66 -51.60
C PRO A 633 17.28 -31.56 -51.31
N LEU A 634 18.44 -30.97 -51.02
CA LEU A 634 19.59 -31.72 -50.54
C LEU A 634 19.35 -32.08 -49.07
N THR A 635 19.43 -33.37 -48.73
CA THR A 635 19.60 -33.86 -47.35
C THR A 635 21.08 -33.78 -46.95
N ASP A 636 21.43 -34.00 -45.66
CA ASP A 636 22.83 -34.11 -45.23
C ASP A 636 23.60 -35.21 -46.00
N GLU A 637 22.89 -36.20 -46.55
CA GLU A 637 23.45 -37.24 -47.41
C GLU A 637 23.66 -36.79 -48.87
N ASP A 638 22.92 -35.77 -49.32
CA ASP A 638 22.95 -35.27 -50.70
C ASP A 638 23.87 -34.05 -50.90
N CYS A 639 24.54 -33.56 -49.85
CA CYS A 639 25.47 -32.44 -49.97
C CYS A 639 26.62 -32.82 -50.93
N PRO A 640 26.80 -32.13 -52.08
CA PRO A 640 27.83 -32.46 -53.06
C PRO A 640 29.24 -32.05 -52.61
N VAL A 641 29.37 -31.48 -51.41
CA VAL A 641 30.67 -31.36 -50.73
C VAL A 641 31.03 -32.78 -50.31
N PRO A 642 32.16 -33.33 -50.78
CA PRO A 642 32.51 -34.72 -50.48
C PRO A 642 32.34 -34.92 -48.99
N ALA A 643 31.56 -35.93 -48.63
CA ALA A 643 31.57 -36.43 -47.28
C ALA A 643 33.04 -36.71 -46.98
N VAL A 644 33.72 -35.79 -46.31
CA VAL A 644 34.90 -36.13 -45.54
C VAL A 644 34.31 -37.05 -44.49
N ARG A 645 34.26 -38.34 -44.83
CA ARG A 645 34.02 -39.41 -43.88
C ARG A 645 35.24 -39.36 -42.99
N THR A 646 35.21 -38.48 -41.99
CA THR A 646 36.17 -38.43 -40.89
C THR A 646 36.04 -39.67 -39.99
N TYR A 647 35.16 -40.61 -40.34
CA TYR A 647 35.15 -41.96 -39.80
C TYR A 647 35.97 -42.88 -40.70
N PRO A 648 37.18 -43.28 -40.29
CA PRO A 648 37.87 -44.38 -40.93
C PRO A 648 37.02 -45.63 -40.77
N LYS A 649 36.95 -46.44 -41.82
CA LYS A 649 36.83 -47.89 -41.59
C LYS A 649 38.09 -48.33 -40.85
N GLY A 650 38.06 -48.37 -39.51
CA GLY A 650 39.13 -49.03 -38.73
C GLY A 650 39.48 -48.44 -37.37
N ALA A 651 39.35 -47.12 -37.16
CA ALA A 651 39.71 -46.52 -35.87
C ALA A 651 38.60 -46.71 -34.82
N ARG A 652 38.95 -47.28 -33.66
CA ARG A 652 38.06 -47.34 -32.49
C ARG A 652 38.57 -46.37 -31.44
N TRP A 653 37.86 -45.27 -31.26
CA TRP A 653 37.93 -44.41 -30.09
C TRP A 653 36.50 -44.06 -29.72
N GLY A 654 36.19 -44.06 -28.42
CA GLY A 654 34.82 -44.03 -27.91
C GLY A 654 34.43 -45.35 -27.25
N HIS A 655 33.58 -45.29 -26.24
CA HIS A 655 33.04 -46.49 -25.64
C HIS A 655 32.24 -47.29 -26.66
N ARG A 656 32.43 -48.61 -26.72
CA ARG A 656 31.65 -49.46 -27.64
C ARG A 656 30.16 -49.35 -27.28
N ALA A 657 29.30 -49.32 -28.30
CA ALA A 657 27.86 -49.41 -28.10
C ALA A 657 27.52 -50.60 -27.18
N GLY A 658 26.79 -50.33 -26.10
CA GLY A 658 26.43 -51.35 -25.09
C GLY A 658 27.47 -51.58 -23.99
N CYS A 659 28.55 -50.80 -23.90
CA CYS A 659 29.48 -50.89 -22.77
C CYS A 659 28.75 -50.65 -21.44
N PRO A 660 28.92 -51.56 -20.45
CA PRO A 660 28.25 -51.41 -19.16
C PRO A 660 28.75 -50.16 -18.44
N ARG A 661 27.80 -49.39 -17.94
CA ARG A 661 28.05 -48.28 -17.02
C ARG A 661 27.62 -48.72 -15.63
N ARG A 662 28.45 -48.41 -14.65
CA ARG A 662 28.17 -48.66 -13.23
C ARG A 662 27.92 -47.35 -12.52
N GLU A 663 26.97 -47.35 -11.60
CA GLU A 663 26.76 -46.22 -10.69
C GLU A 663 27.93 -46.12 -9.71
N ILE A 664 28.55 -44.95 -9.64
CA ILE A 664 29.64 -44.64 -8.73
C ILE A 664 29.05 -43.79 -7.60
N SER A 665 28.93 -44.38 -6.41
CA SER A 665 28.48 -43.66 -5.20
C SER A 665 29.68 -43.09 -4.43
N GLY A 666 29.43 -42.15 -3.52
CA GLY A 666 30.45 -41.57 -2.64
C GLY A 666 31.25 -40.42 -3.28
N VAL A 667 30.84 -39.92 -4.45
CA VAL A 667 31.50 -38.78 -5.11
C VAL A 667 31.07 -37.51 -4.39
N GLU A 668 32.02 -36.74 -3.87
CA GLU A 668 31.75 -35.49 -3.17
C GLU A 668 31.20 -34.44 -4.16
N VAL A 669 30.10 -33.80 -3.80
CA VAL A 669 29.49 -32.74 -4.60
C VAL A 669 29.62 -31.43 -3.84
N PHE A 670 30.43 -30.51 -4.35
CA PHE A 670 30.55 -29.15 -3.82
C PHE A 670 29.64 -28.22 -4.61
N LEU A 671 28.85 -27.40 -3.93
CA LEU A 671 27.93 -26.45 -4.53
C LEU A 671 28.39 -25.02 -4.29
N GLY A 672 28.46 -24.22 -5.36
CA GLY A 672 28.59 -22.76 -5.28
C GLY A 672 27.43 -22.09 -5.99
N ARG A 673 26.89 -21.02 -5.40
CA ARG A 673 25.86 -20.18 -6.03
C ARG A 673 26.51 -19.11 -6.89
N TYR A 674 25.98 -18.86 -8.09
CA TYR A 674 26.38 -17.72 -8.88
C TYR A 674 25.68 -16.44 -8.39
N GLU A 675 26.44 -15.38 -8.21
CA GLU A 675 25.95 -14.05 -7.84
C GLU A 675 26.37 -13.01 -8.87
N GLU A 676 25.44 -12.15 -9.28
CA GLU A 676 25.72 -11.08 -10.23
C GLU A 676 26.44 -9.92 -9.53
N ARG A 677 27.71 -9.68 -9.85
CA ARG A 677 28.52 -8.55 -9.35
C ARG A 677 29.29 -7.93 -10.51
N GLY A 678 29.22 -6.60 -10.66
CA GLY A 678 29.97 -5.89 -11.69
C GLY A 678 29.72 -6.43 -13.10
N LYS A 679 28.45 -6.70 -13.47
CA LYS A 679 28.01 -7.26 -14.76
C LYS A 679 28.38 -8.73 -15.03
N ARG A 680 29.04 -9.42 -14.09
CA ARG A 680 29.48 -10.82 -14.22
C ARG A 680 28.82 -11.71 -13.17
N LEU A 681 28.75 -13.00 -13.48
CA LEU A 681 28.36 -14.03 -12.52
C LEU A 681 29.60 -14.56 -11.79
N HIS A 682 29.73 -14.19 -10.54
CA HIS A 682 30.78 -14.68 -9.66
C HIS A 682 30.31 -15.93 -8.94
N LEU A 683 31.11 -16.99 -8.95
CA LEU A 683 30.81 -18.16 -8.14
C LEU A 683 31.16 -17.86 -6.68
N GLY A 684 30.19 -18.02 -5.80
CA GLY A 684 30.40 -17.93 -4.35
C GLY A 684 31.23 -19.07 -3.79
N GLU A 685 31.37 -19.09 -2.47
CA GLU A 685 32.07 -20.15 -1.74
C GLU A 685 31.51 -21.54 -2.09
N LEU A 686 32.41 -22.49 -2.37
CA LEU A 686 32.06 -23.88 -2.59
C LEU A 686 31.84 -24.58 -1.25
N LYS A 687 30.62 -25.09 -1.04
CA LYS A 687 30.25 -25.84 0.17
C LYS A 687 29.97 -27.29 -0.18
N LEU A 688 30.44 -28.22 0.65
CA LEU A 688 30.11 -29.64 0.47
C LEU A 688 28.60 -29.81 0.64
N LEU A 689 27.93 -30.23 -0.43
CA LEU A 689 26.49 -30.49 -0.44
C LEU A 689 26.18 -31.91 0.06
N GLY A 690 27.08 -32.86 -0.22
CA GLY A 690 26.97 -34.27 0.16
C GLY A 690 27.74 -35.16 -0.81
N THR A 691 27.44 -36.46 -0.80
CA THR A 691 28.04 -37.44 -1.71
C THR A 691 26.98 -38.11 -2.57
N THR A 692 27.30 -38.43 -3.83
CA THR A 692 26.33 -39.09 -4.74
C THR A 692 25.96 -40.50 -4.29
N PRO A 693 24.74 -40.99 -4.62
CA PRO A 693 23.67 -40.28 -5.32
C PRO A 693 23.00 -39.23 -4.41
N LEU A 694 22.85 -38.01 -4.94
CA LEU A 694 22.04 -36.97 -4.32
C LEU A 694 20.61 -37.09 -4.84
N LYS A 695 19.64 -37.02 -3.92
CA LYS A 695 18.22 -37.15 -4.25
C LYS A 695 17.43 -36.05 -3.58
N ASP A 696 16.68 -35.31 -4.39
CA ASP A 696 15.70 -34.30 -4.01
C ASP A 696 16.24 -33.30 -2.98
N ILE A 697 17.49 -32.85 -3.20
CA ILE A 697 18.13 -31.86 -2.34
C ILE A 697 17.47 -30.51 -2.57
N GLU A 698 16.82 -29.98 -1.53
CA GLU A 698 16.15 -28.69 -1.55
C GLU A 698 17.16 -27.55 -1.69
N LEU A 699 16.99 -26.71 -2.70
CA LEU A 699 17.83 -25.54 -2.98
C LEU A 699 16.98 -24.31 -3.28
N PRO A 700 17.40 -23.11 -2.84
CA PRO A 700 16.76 -21.87 -3.27
C PRO A 700 16.84 -21.68 -4.79
N GLN A 701 15.89 -20.97 -5.38
CA GLN A 701 15.93 -20.63 -6.81
C GLN A 701 17.24 -19.91 -7.18
N GLY A 702 17.82 -20.28 -8.32
CA GLY A 702 18.98 -19.59 -8.88
C GLY A 702 19.89 -20.46 -9.72
N SER A 703 20.99 -19.84 -10.16
CA SER A 703 22.06 -20.50 -10.90
C SER A 703 23.16 -20.95 -9.95
N TYR A 704 23.63 -22.18 -10.13
CA TYR A 704 24.68 -22.79 -9.31
C TYR A 704 25.70 -23.51 -10.19
N ARG A 705 26.85 -23.84 -9.60
CA ARG A 705 27.78 -24.82 -10.14
C ARG A 705 28.01 -25.90 -9.09
N CYS A 706 27.75 -27.14 -9.47
CA CYS A 706 28.22 -28.31 -8.76
C CYS A 706 29.64 -28.66 -9.26
N THR A 707 30.55 -28.93 -8.34
CA THR A 707 31.89 -29.42 -8.60
C THR A 707 31.99 -30.82 -7.98
N LEU A 708 32.05 -31.84 -8.82
CA LEU A 708 32.05 -33.24 -8.40
C LEU A 708 33.50 -33.73 -8.29
N ARG A 709 33.85 -34.30 -7.14
CA ARG A 709 35.18 -34.83 -6.82
C ARG A 709 35.08 -36.28 -6.39
N GLY A 710 35.61 -37.17 -7.21
CA GLY A 710 35.66 -38.61 -6.93
C GLY A 710 37.09 -39.11 -7.05
N SER A 711 37.50 -40.01 -6.15
CA SER A 711 38.83 -40.62 -6.22
C SER A 711 39.03 -41.34 -7.56
N GLY A 712 40.12 -41.02 -8.27
CA GLY A 712 40.45 -41.61 -9.56
C GLY A 712 39.75 -41.00 -10.78
N PHE A 713 38.92 -39.97 -10.59
CA PHE A 713 38.22 -39.27 -11.67
C PHE A 713 38.64 -37.80 -11.76
N THR A 714 38.50 -37.22 -12.95
CA THR A 714 38.69 -35.79 -13.17
C THR A 714 37.58 -35.00 -12.49
N GLU A 715 37.95 -33.87 -11.86
CA GLU A 715 36.97 -32.93 -11.30
C GLU A 715 35.97 -32.50 -12.38
N THR A 716 34.68 -32.73 -12.14
CA THR A 716 33.63 -32.44 -13.12
C THR A 716 32.87 -31.17 -12.72
N LEU A 717 32.81 -30.21 -13.63
CA LEU A 717 32.07 -28.96 -13.46
C LEU A 717 30.68 -29.10 -14.07
N LEU A 718 29.65 -29.00 -13.23
CA LEU A 718 28.24 -29.13 -13.61
C LEU A 718 27.46 -27.87 -13.21
N PRO A 719 27.29 -26.91 -14.11
CA PRO A 719 26.33 -25.82 -13.93
C PRO A 719 24.91 -26.39 -13.82
N VAL A 720 24.13 -25.88 -12.87
CA VAL A 720 22.72 -26.26 -12.66
C VAL A 720 21.87 -25.01 -12.44
N ARG A 721 20.62 -25.04 -12.90
CA ARG A 721 19.65 -23.96 -12.66
C ARG A 721 18.46 -24.54 -11.89
N ILE A 722 18.21 -23.98 -10.71
CA ILE A 722 17.09 -24.37 -9.86
C ILE A 722 15.97 -23.35 -10.09
N ASP A 723 14.88 -23.81 -10.69
CA ASP A 723 13.65 -23.03 -10.87
C ASP A 723 12.66 -23.34 -9.74
N ARG A 724 11.70 -22.43 -9.51
CA ARG A 724 10.75 -22.52 -8.41
C ARG A 724 9.86 -23.77 -8.51
N GLY A 725 9.89 -24.62 -7.50
CA GLY A 725 9.16 -25.90 -7.47
C GLY A 725 9.63 -26.91 -8.52
N GLY A 726 10.69 -26.59 -9.28
CA GLY A 726 11.24 -27.45 -10.32
C GLY A 726 12.15 -28.53 -9.75
N VAL A 727 12.27 -29.64 -10.47
CA VAL A 727 13.20 -30.73 -10.15
C VAL A 727 14.27 -30.80 -11.24
N TRP A 728 15.51 -30.50 -10.88
CA TRP A 728 16.68 -30.70 -11.74
C TRP A 728 17.28 -32.07 -11.49
N THR A 729 17.14 -32.99 -12.45
CA THR A 729 17.73 -34.33 -12.36
C THR A 729 18.81 -34.51 -13.42
N GLN A 730 20.01 -34.89 -13.00
CA GLN A 730 21.14 -35.13 -13.89
C GLN A 730 21.81 -36.47 -13.60
N VAL A 731 22.08 -37.23 -14.66
CA VAL A 731 23.06 -38.32 -14.63
C VAL A 731 24.36 -37.79 -15.22
N VAL A 732 25.44 -37.87 -14.47
CA VAL A 732 26.77 -37.36 -14.85
C VAL A 732 27.69 -38.55 -15.07
N ASN A 733 28.30 -38.66 -16.25
CA ASN A 733 29.36 -39.64 -16.45
C ASN A 733 30.67 -39.08 -15.87
N LEU A 734 31.46 -39.94 -15.23
CA LEU A 734 32.78 -39.62 -14.68
C LEU A 734 33.85 -40.22 -15.59
N TYR A 735 34.87 -39.42 -15.87
CA TYR A 735 36.01 -39.81 -16.70
C TYR A 735 37.30 -39.69 -15.91
N ARG A 736 38.22 -40.62 -16.13
CA ARG A 736 39.57 -40.63 -15.57
C ARG A 736 40.43 -39.56 -16.24
N PRO A 737 41.51 -39.10 -15.60
CA PRO A 737 42.39 -38.09 -16.20
C PRO A 737 42.98 -38.47 -17.57
N ASP A 738 43.23 -39.75 -17.82
CA ASP A 738 43.78 -40.25 -19.09
C ASP A 738 42.73 -40.40 -20.21
N GLU A 739 41.44 -40.38 -19.86
CA GLU A 739 40.33 -40.46 -20.81
C GLU A 739 40.01 -39.10 -21.47
N ILE A 740 40.38 -37.99 -20.81
CA ILE A 740 40.19 -36.63 -21.33
C ILE A 740 41.49 -36.20 -22.04
N PRO A 741 41.45 -35.80 -23.32
CA PRO A 741 42.66 -35.37 -24.02
C PRO A 741 43.34 -34.16 -23.33
N PRO A 742 44.68 -34.07 -23.36
CA PRO A 742 45.39 -32.91 -22.83
C PRO A 742 44.88 -31.60 -23.42
N GLY A 743 44.62 -30.59 -22.58
CA GLY A 743 44.11 -29.29 -23.02
C GLY A 743 42.59 -29.23 -23.27
N PHE A 744 41.86 -30.33 -23.08
CA PHE A 744 40.39 -30.37 -23.21
C PHE A 744 39.70 -30.16 -21.86
N ARG A 745 38.41 -29.81 -21.94
CA ARG A 745 37.47 -29.66 -20.83
C ARG A 745 36.28 -30.55 -21.07
N TYR A 746 35.80 -31.19 -20.01
CA TYR A 746 34.59 -31.99 -20.06
C TYR A 746 33.36 -31.10 -19.90
N VAL A 747 32.47 -31.17 -20.89
CA VAL A 747 31.12 -30.57 -20.84
C VAL A 747 30.13 -31.73 -20.67
N PRO A 748 29.56 -31.92 -19.48
CA PRO A 748 28.55 -32.96 -19.25
C PRO A 748 27.32 -32.81 -20.13
N GLY A 749 26.81 -33.93 -20.64
CA GLY A 749 25.52 -34.02 -21.31
C GLY A 749 24.37 -33.64 -20.38
N GLY A 750 23.19 -33.44 -20.95
CA GLY A 750 21.99 -33.04 -20.19
C GLY A 750 21.34 -31.75 -20.69
N PRO A 751 20.24 -31.33 -20.04
CA PRO A 751 19.40 -30.23 -20.49
C PRO A 751 20.11 -28.87 -20.38
N PHE A 752 19.90 -28.01 -21.35
CA PHE A 752 20.28 -26.61 -21.32
C PHE A 752 19.31 -25.76 -22.16
N ILE A 753 19.37 -24.44 -21.99
CA ILE A 753 18.55 -23.49 -22.75
C ILE A 753 19.34 -23.05 -23.98
N PHE A 754 18.81 -23.35 -25.17
CA PHE A 754 19.38 -22.97 -26.46
C PHE A 754 18.59 -21.83 -27.12
N GLY A 755 19.30 -20.84 -27.67
CA GLY A 755 18.76 -19.70 -28.41
C GLY A 755 18.54 -18.43 -27.57
N GLU A 756 18.06 -17.36 -28.20
CA GLU A 756 17.71 -16.08 -27.57
C GLU A 756 16.44 -15.47 -28.19
N PHE A 757 15.56 -14.92 -27.33
CA PHE A 757 14.27 -14.33 -27.71
C PHE A 757 14.37 -12.98 -28.46
N ALA A 758 15.44 -12.22 -28.22
CA ALA A 758 15.55 -10.80 -28.62
C ALA A 758 15.54 -10.53 -30.14
N PHE A 759 15.68 -11.56 -30.98
CA PHE A 759 15.68 -11.44 -32.44
C PHE A 759 14.67 -12.37 -33.13
N GLY A 760 13.59 -12.76 -32.43
CA GLY A 760 12.54 -13.63 -32.98
C GLY A 760 12.86 -15.13 -32.93
N GLY A 761 13.91 -15.53 -32.20
CA GLY A 761 14.17 -16.93 -31.86
C GLY A 761 13.32 -17.40 -30.68
N VAL A 762 13.05 -18.71 -30.59
CA VAL A 762 12.40 -19.32 -29.42
C VAL A 762 13.48 -19.95 -28.55
N GLU A 763 13.62 -19.53 -27.28
CA GLU A 763 14.43 -20.26 -26.31
C GLU A 763 13.80 -21.65 -26.10
N ARG A 764 14.56 -22.72 -26.31
CA ARG A 764 14.07 -24.10 -26.14
C ARG A 764 15.02 -24.89 -25.26
N THR A 765 14.45 -25.78 -24.46
CA THR A 765 15.24 -26.76 -23.71
C THR A 765 15.72 -27.83 -24.68
N GLN A 766 17.03 -28.01 -24.78
CA GLN A 766 17.66 -29.06 -25.55
C GLN A 766 18.52 -29.94 -24.65
N VAL A 767 18.73 -31.19 -25.04
CA VAL A 767 19.60 -32.13 -24.34
C VAL A 767 20.79 -32.43 -25.24
N THR A 768 22.01 -32.22 -24.73
CA THR A 768 23.24 -32.63 -25.42
C THR A 768 23.78 -33.91 -24.81
N GLU A 769 24.60 -34.62 -25.57
CA GLU A 769 25.46 -35.67 -25.03
C GLU A 769 26.71 -35.07 -24.37
N ASP A 770 27.54 -35.94 -23.80
CA ASP A 770 28.86 -35.57 -23.28
C ASP A 770 29.78 -35.15 -24.43
N VAL A 771 30.57 -34.10 -24.21
CA VAL A 771 31.58 -33.69 -25.18
C VAL A 771 32.82 -33.17 -24.47
N PHE A 772 33.99 -33.52 -25.00
CA PHE A 772 35.26 -32.90 -24.63
C PHE A 772 35.55 -31.77 -25.60
N VAL A 773 35.82 -30.57 -25.09
CA VAL A 773 36.06 -29.37 -25.90
C VAL A 773 37.44 -28.81 -25.59
N SER A 774 38.21 -28.44 -26.62
CA SER A 774 39.50 -27.80 -26.42
C SER A 774 39.35 -26.48 -25.65
N ARG A 775 40.19 -26.27 -24.61
CA ARG A 775 40.12 -25.06 -23.79
C ARG A 775 40.34 -23.80 -24.62
N PHE A 776 41.25 -23.87 -25.58
CA PHE A 776 41.65 -22.80 -26.49
C PHE A 776 41.36 -23.18 -27.95
N PRO A 777 41.24 -22.20 -28.87
CA PRO A 777 41.17 -22.48 -30.30
C PRO A 777 42.50 -22.99 -30.82
N VAL A 778 42.48 -23.62 -32.00
CA VAL A 778 43.70 -24.06 -32.70
C VAL A 778 44.57 -22.82 -32.98
N ILE A 779 45.87 -22.91 -32.69
CA ILE A 779 46.81 -21.79 -32.89
C ILE A 779 47.56 -21.89 -34.22
N ALA A 780 48.08 -20.76 -34.68
CA ALA A 780 48.78 -20.63 -35.95
C ALA A 780 49.97 -21.60 -36.08
N GLY A 781 50.70 -21.87 -34.99
CA GLY A 781 51.80 -22.84 -34.96
C GLY A 781 51.34 -24.26 -35.29
N GLU A 782 50.26 -24.72 -34.66
CA GLU A 782 49.67 -26.04 -34.91
C GLU A 782 49.17 -26.18 -36.36
N TYR A 783 48.65 -25.10 -36.94
CA TYR A 783 48.24 -25.08 -38.35
C TYR A 783 49.43 -25.02 -39.32
N LEU A 784 50.52 -24.33 -38.95
CA LEU A 784 51.75 -24.30 -39.75
C LEU A 784 52.42 -25.67 -39.84
N GLU A 785 52.36 -26.48 -38.77
CA GLU A 785 52.86 -27.86 -38.80
C GLU A 785 52.18 -28.69 -39.89
N PHE A 786 50.85 -28.58 -40.01
CA PHE A 786 50.07 -29.24 -41.05
C PHE A 786 50.49 -28.81 -42.46
N LEU A 787 50.56 -27.50 -42.72
CA LEU A 787 50.95 -27.00 -44.04
C LEU A 787 52.38 -27.41 -44.41
N ASN A 788 53.29 -27.38 -43.45
CA ASN A 788 54.70 -27.72 -43.67
C ASN A 788 54.93 -29.21 -43.88
N GLU A 789 54.13 -30.07 -43.26
CA GLU A 789 54.17 -31.50 -43.55
C GLU A 789 53.63 -31.82 -44.94
N LEU A 790 52.54 -31.17 -45.37
CA LEU A 790 52.06 -31.28 -46.75
C LEU A 790 53.16 -30.90 -47.76
N CYS A 791 53.90 -29.82 -47.50
CA CYS A 791 55.06 -29.47 -48.32
C CYS A 791 56.15 -30.55 -48.31
N ALA A 792 56.49 -31.09 -47.14
CA ALA A 792 57.49 -32.14 -47.00
C ALA A 792 57.08 -33.45 -47.73
N GLU A 793 55.78 -33.72 -47.84
CA GLU A 793 55.20 -34.82 -48.62
C GLU A 793 55.10 -34.55 -50.14
N GLY A 794 55.57 -33.39 -50.61
CA GLY A 794 55.48 -33.00 -52.02
C GLY A 794 54.10 -32.46 -52.45
N ARG A 795 53.21 -32.16 -51.51
CA ARG A 795 51.83 -31.67 -51.73
C ARG A 795 51.73 -30.14 -51.54
N ALA A 796 52.69 -29.39 -52.10
CA ALA A 796 52.79 -27.95 -51.88
C ALA A 796 51.59 -27.14 -52.45
N ASP A 797 51.02 -27.55 -53.58
CA ASP A 797 49.81 -26.91 -54.12
C ASP A 797 48.59 -27.08 -53.20
N GLU A 798 48.50 -28.25 -52.57
CA GLU A 798 47.48 -28.53 -51.57
C GLU A 798 47.65 -27.61 -50.36
N ALA A 799 48.87 -27.47 -49.86
CA ALA A 799 49.20 -26.57 -48.77
C ALA A 799 48.85 -25.11 -49.11
N ARG A 800 49.19 -24.63 -50.32
CA ARG A 800 48.81 -23.28 -50.80
C ARG A 800 47.30 -23.07 -50.84
N SER A 801 46.54 -24.03 -51.35
CA SER A 801 45.07 -23.94 -51.41
C SER A 801 44.41 -23.84 -50.03
N ARG A 802 45.04 -24.45 -49.00
CA ARG A 802 44.55 -24.55 -47.62
C ARG A 802 45.13 -23.50 -46.67
N GLN A 803 46.06 -22.68 -47.14
CA GLN A 803 46.66 -21.60 -46.35
C GLN A 803 45.59 -20.59 -45.90
N PRO A 804 45.67 -20.08 -44.66
CA PRO A 804 44.75 -19.05 -44.19
C PRO A 804 44.87 -17.74 -44.98
N ARG A 805 43.71 -17.16 -45.32
CA ARG A 805 43.59 -15.97 -46.16
C ARG A 805 42.29 -15.20 -45.93
N GLU A 806 42.21 -14.01 -46.52
CA GLU A 806 40.96 -13.29 -46.76
C GLU A 806 41.00 -12.71 -48.17
N GLY A 807 40.13 -13.22 -49.05
CA GLY A 807 40.23 -12.96 -50.48
C GLY A 807 41.59 -13.42 -51.02
N ASN A 808 42.37 -12.47 -51.56
CA ASN A 808 43.71 -12.75 -52.11
C ASN A 808 44.85 -12.49 -51.11
N VAL A 809 44.54 -11.99 -49.91
CA VAL A 809 45.55 -11.69 -48.88
C VAL A 809 45.80 -12.95 -48.06
N THR A 810 47.06 -13.39 -48.00
CA THR A 810 47.47 -14.58 -47.24
C THR A 810 48.08 -14.18 -45.90
N TYR A 811 48.03 -15.06 -44.90
CA TYR A 811 48.51 -14.76 -43.55
C TYR A 811 49.79 -15.48 -43.13
N PHE A 812 50.25 -16.42 -43.96
CA PHE A 812 51.58 -17.01 -43.84
C PHE A 812 52.36 -16.74 -45.12
N ARG A 813 53.68 -16.67 -45.00
CA ARG A 813 54.58 -16.55 -46.14
C ARG A 813 55.26 -17.88 -46.41
N GLU A 814 55.45 -18.20 -47.69
CA GLU A 814 56.17 -19.39 -48.13
C GLU A 814 57.63 -19.00 -48.44
N VAL A 815 58.58 -19.55 -47.69
CA VAL A 815 60.03 -19.32 -47.84
C VAL A 815 60.73 -20.66 -47.95
N GLY A 816 61.40 -20.92 -49.09
CA GLY A 816 62.14 -22.16 -49.31
C GLY A 816 61.27 -23.44 -49.26
N GLY A 817 60.01 -23.35 -49.71
CA GLY A 817 59.06 -24.47 -49.69
C GLY A 817 58.46 -24.76 -48.30
N ARG A 818 58.62 -23.84 -47.34
CA ARG A 818 58.07 -23.93 -45.99
C ARG A 818 57.25 -22.67 -45.68
N PHE A 819 56.12 -22.85 -45.02
CA PHE A 819 55.30 -21.79 -44.47
C PHE A 819 55.79 -21.31 -43.11
N GLU A 820 55.80 -20.00 -42.92
CA GLU A 820 56.09 -19.34 -41.65
C GLU A 820 55.20 -18.11 -41.43
N VAL A 821 55.13 -17.64 -40.17
CA VAL A 821 54.39 -16.42 -39.82
C VAL A 821 55.01 -15.18 -40.46
N MET A 822 54.17 -14.22 -40.84
CA MET A 822 54.65 -12.94 -41.39
C MET A 822 55.18 -12.04 -40.27
N PRO A 823 56.31 -11.32 -40.45
CA PRO A 823 56.75 -10.31 -39.50
C PRO A 823 55.71 -9.18 -39.33
N GLU A 824 55.61 -8.60 -38.14
CA GLU A 824 54.69 -7.47 -37.88
C GLU A 824 54.89 -6.27 -38.82
N SER A 825 56.11 -6.08 -39.33
CA SER A 825 56.45 -5.01 -40.28
C SER A 825 55.84 -5.21 -41.68
N GLU A 826 55.32 -6.40 -41.99
CA GLU A 826 54.80 -6.73 -43.32
C GLU A 826 53.35 -6.26 -43.50
N LYS A 827 53.06 -5.59 -44.62
CA LYS A 827 51.74 -5.00 -44.86
C LYS A 827 50.69 -6.09 -45.06
N GLY A 828 49.69 -6.12 -44.17
CA GLY A 828 48.61 -7.12 -44.19
C GLY A 828 48.89 -8.36 -43.32
N ALA A 829 50.01 -8.37 -42.59
CA ALA A 829 50.33 -9.42 -41.64
C ALA A 829 49.30 -9.47 -40.49
N LEU A 830 48.52 -10.55 -40.46
CA LEU A 830 47.52 -10.79 -39.43
C LEU A 830 48.02 -11.80 -38.39
N LEU A 831 48.58 -12.93 -38.86
CA LEU A 831 49.12 -14.00 -38.01
C LEU A 831 50.64 -13.83 -37.87
N THR A 832 51.05 -12.93 -36.97
CA THR A 832 52.46 -12.55 -36.78
C THR A 832 53.21 -13.41 -35.76
N SER A 833 52.50 -14.26 -35.02
CA SER A 833 53.05 -15.17 -34.02
C SER A 833 52.37 -16.53 -34.10
N GLN A 834 53.15 -17.60 -33.88
CA GLN A 834 52.64 -18.97 -33.84
C GLN A 834 51.65 -19.21 -32.70
N LYS A 835 51.63 -18.34 -31.69
CA LYS A 835 50.75 -18.42 -30.53
C LYS A 835 49.38 -17.77 -30.74
N LEU A 836 49.18 -17.06 -31.85
CA LEU A 836 47.88 -16.46 -32.16
C LEU A 836 46.89 -17.53 -32.63
N PRO A 837 45.57 -17.33 -32.45
CA PRO A 837 44.56 -18.23 -33.01
C PRO A 837 44.73 -18.35 -34.53
N ALA A 838 44.64 -19.56 -35.05
CA ALA A 838 44.60 -19.80 -36.48
C ALA A 838 43.27 -19.22 -37.02
N MET A 839 43.34 -18.21 -37.89
CA MET A 839 42.16 -17.56 -38.50
C MET A 839 42.35 -17.34 -40.00
N GLY A 840 41.26 -17.25 -40.76
CA GLY A 840 41.29 -17.15 -42.21
C GLY A 840 41.15 -18.48 -42.95
N MET A 841 40.66 -19.54 -42.29
CA MET A 841 40.41 -20.83 -42.93
C MET A 841 38.95 -21.02 -43.32
N SER A 842 38.76 -21.72 -44.43
CA SER A 842 37.48 -22.26 -44.83
C SER A 842 37.09 -23.42 -43.92
N TRP A 843 35.80 -23.76 -43.91
CA TRP A 843 35.32 -24.94 -43.19
C TRP A 843 36.00 -26.21 -43.69
N ASN A 844 36.21 -26.32 -45.02
CA ASN A 844 36.91 -27.44 -45.64
C ASN A 844 38.39 -27.55 -45.19
N SER A 845 39.08 -26.42 -45.09
CA SER A 845 40.47 -26.39 -44.60
C SER A 845 40.57 -26.79 -43.12
N ALA A 846 39.62 -26.35 -42.28
CA ALA A 846 39.54 -26.79 -40.89
C ALA A 846 39.33 -28.32 -40.78
N GLN A 847 38.42 -28.88 -41.59
CA GLN A 847 38.19 -30.33 -41.65
C GLN A 847 39.44 -31.12 -42.09
N ALA A 848 40.17 -30.62 -43.08
CA ALA A 848 41.41 -31.24 -43.54
C ALA A 848 42.48 -31.26 -42.44
N TRP A 849 42.66 -30.14 -41.74
CA TRP A 849 43.55 -30.08 -40.58
C TRP A 849 43.11 -31.05 -39.48
N ILE A 850 41.80 -31.14 -39.18
CA ILE A 850 41.26 -32.04 -38.16
C ILE A 850 41.52 -33.50 -38.53
N ALA A 851 41.32 -33.88 -39.79
CA ALA A 851 41.59 -35.24 -40.26
C ALA A 851 43.08 -35.59 -40.12
N TRP A 852 43.97 -34.66 -40.49
CA TRP A 852 45.41 -34.79 -40.30
C TRP A 852 45.80 -34.95 -38.82
N HIS A 853 45.29 -34.08 -37.96
CA HIS A 853 45.58 -34.10 -36.52
C HIS A 853 45.06 -35.40 -35.87
N SER A 854 43.85 -35.82 -36.25
CA SER A 854 43.24 -37.08 -35.80
C SER A 854 44.07 -38.30 -36.20
N GLY A 855 44.64 -38.31 -37.40
CA GLY A 855 45.52 -39.38 -37.86
C GLY A 855 46.83 -39.49 -37.05
N ARG A 856 47.37 -38.35 -36.61
CA ARG A 856 48.58 -38.29 -35.78
C ARG A 856 48.35 -38.69 -34.33
N ASP A 857 47.28 -38.18 -33.74
CA ASP A 857 46.96 -38.41 -32.32
C ASP A 857 46.18 -39.73 -32.08
N GLY A 858 45.55 -40.28 -33.12
CA GLY A 858 44.76 -41.51 -33.05
C GLY A 858 43.36 -41.32 -32.43
N ARG A 859 42.90 -40.08 -32.26
CA ARG A 859 41.56 -39.74 -31.76
C ARG A 859 40.72 -39.05 -32.85
N PRO A 860 39.41 -39.33 -32.98
CA PRO A 860 38.54 -38.78 -34.02
C PRO A 860 38.02 -37.39 -33.65
N TYR A 861 38.88 -36.39 -33.72
CA TYR A 861 38.46 -35.01 -33.47
C TYR A 861 37.46 -34.53 -34.51
N ARG A 862 36.63 -33.57 -34.12
CA ARG A 862 35.64 -32.91 -34.99
C ARG A 862 35.44 -31.45 -34.61
N LEU A 863 34.70 -30.72 -35.44
CA LEU A 863 34.14 -29.42 -35.06
C LEU A 863 33.01 -29.61 -34.04
N LEU A 864 32.77 -28.57 -33.24
CA LEU A 864 31.61 -28.52 -32.35
C LEU A 864 30.30 -28.44 -33.14
N HIS A 865 29.25 -29.08 -32.64
CA HIS A 865 27.89 -28.71 -33.04
C HIS A 865 27.50 -27.36 -32.42
N GLU A 866 26.59 -26.62 -33.03
CA GLU A 866 26.21 -25.29 -32.52
C GLU A 866 25.60 -25.35 -31.11
N GLN A 867 24.87 -26.43 -30.80
CA GLN A 867 24.28 -26.67 -29.48
C GLN A 867 25.36 -26.90 -28.43
N GLU A 868 26.37 -27.69 -28.77
CA GLU A 868 27.51 -27.97 -27.91
C GLU A 868 28.33 -26.72 -27.66
N TRP A 869 28.57 -25.92 -28.69
CA TRP A 869 29.29 -24.65 -28.57
C TRP A 869 28.51 -23.68 -27.67
N GLU A 870 27.21 -23.52 -27.88
CA GLU A 870 26.40 -22.63 -27.06
C GLU A 870 26.38 -23.07 -25.61
N LYS A 871 26.11 -24.36 -25.35
CA LYS A 871 26.18 -24.91 -24.00
C LYS A 871 27.56 -24.70 -23.39
N ALA A 872 28.63 -25.03 -24.11
CA ALA A 872 30.01 -24.83 -23.66
C ALA A 872 30.32 -23.36 -23.31
N ALA A 873 29.74 -22.40 -24.04
CA ALA A 873 29.93 -20.98 -23.81
C ALA A 873 29.15 -20.45 -22.61
N ARG A 874 27.83 -20.68 -22.53
CA ARG A 874 26.97 -20.06 -21.50
C ARG A 874 26.50 -20.99 -20.39
N GLY A 875 26.74 -22.28 -20.46
CA GLY A 875 26.21 -23.22 -19.46
C GLY A 875 24.71 -23.47 -19.63
N VAL A 876 24.01 -23.66 -18.51
CA VAL A 876 22.60 -24.06 -18.49
C VAL A 876 21.66 -22.97 -18.00
N ASP A 877 22.19 -21.82 -17.56
CA ASP A 877 21.43 -20.78 -16.88
C ASP A 877 21.03 -19.59 -17.77
N ALA A 878 21.24 -19.73 -19.07
CA ALA A 878 20.91 -18.73 -20.08
C ALA A 878 21.65 -17.37 -19.94
N ARG A 879 22.85 -17.34 -19.33
CA ARG A 879 23.69 -16.13 -19.30
C ARG A 879 24.07 -15.65 -20.71
N ARG A 880 24.06 -14.35 -20.95
CA ARG A 880 24.25 -13.75 -22.29
C ARG A 880 25.67 -13.90 -22.84
N PHE A 881 26.67 -13.96 -21.96
CA PHE A 881 28.09 -14.10 -22.27
C PHE A 881 28.70 -15.18 -21.38
N PRO A 882 29.87 -15.76 -21.71
CA PRO A 882 30.49 -16.80 -20.88
C PRO A 882 30.63 -16.43 -19.40
N TRP A 883 30.97 -15.16 -19.14
CA TRP A 883 31.12 -14.61 -17.80
C TRP A 883 29.81 -14.18 -17.10
N GLY A 884 28.67 -14.05 -17.80
CA GLY A 884 27.43 -13.56 -17.19
C GLY A 884 26.49 -12.79 -18.11
N SER A 885 25.67 -11.91 -17.53
CA SER A 885 24.53 -11.28 -18.24
C SER A 885 24.84 -9.89 -18.79
N GLY A 886 25.83 -9.18 -18.24
CA GLY A 886 26.19 -7.83 -18.67
C GLY A 886 27.46 -7.80 -19.52
N TYR A 887 27.60 -6.72 -20.30
CA TYR A 887 28.74 -6.52 -21.19
C TYR A 887 29.70 -5.44 -20.69
N ASP A 888 30.99 -5.72 -20.83
CA ASP A 888 32.08 -4.76 -20.70
C ASP A 888 33.15 -5.09 -21.75
N GLY A 889 33.64 -4.08 -22.48
CA GLY A 889 34.63 -4.28 -23.54
C GLY A 889 35.93 -4.88 -23.02
N SER A 890 36.27 -4.68 -21.74
CA SER A 890 37.48 -5.22 -21.12
C SER A 890 37.43 -6.73 -20.81
N PHE A 891 36.29 -7.39 -20.95
CA PHE A 891 36.12 -8.79 -20.49
C PHE A 891 36.48 -9.86 -21.52
N SER A 892 36.54 -9.52 -22.81
CA SER A 892 36.82 -10.44 -23.92
C SER A 892 37.57 -9.71 -25.01
N ASN A 893 38.35 -10.39 -25.85
CA ASN A 893 39.01 -9.73 -26.98
C ASN A 893 38.00 -9.28 -28.06
N SER A 894 37.69 -7.99 -28.15
CA SER A 894 36.89 -7.37 -29.21
C SER A 894 37.45 -6.01 -29.62
N SER A 895 36.89 -5.37 -30.65
CA SER A 895 37.33 -4.02 -31.02
C SER A 895 37.07 -2.99 -29.94
N LEU A 896 36.14 -3.28 -29.01
CA LEU A 896 35.78 -2.43 -27.88
C LEU A 896 36.78 -2.54 -26.70
N SER A 897 37.72 -3.49 -26.76
CA SER A 897 38.74 -3.72 -25.72
C SER A 897 40.01 -2.91 -25.93
N HIS A 898 40.20 -2.34 -27.12
CA HIS A 898 41.45 -1.70 -27.53
C HIS A 898 41.23 -0.23 -27.87
N ALA A 899 41.94 0.67 -27.18
CA ALA A 899 41.89 2.10 -27.49
C ALA A 899 42.58 2.45 -28.84
N GLU A 900 43.59 1.68 -29.21
CA GLU A 900 44.47 1.92 -30.37
C GLU A 900 44.02 1.18 -31.65
N GLY A 901 42.86 0.51 -31.59
CA GLY A 901 42.32 -0.28 -32.69
C GLY A 901 42.30 -1.78 -32.42
N ALA A 902 41.38 -2.48 -33.09
CA ALA A 902 41.16 -3.90 -32.91
C ALA A 902 42.44 -4.71 -33.26
N ARG A 903 42.81 -5.66 -32.40
CA ARG A 903 43.93 -6.58 -32.63
C ARG A 903 43.64 -7.98 -32.11
N ILE A 904 44.31 -8.96 -32.69
CA ILE A 904 44.26 -10.35 -32.23
C ILE A 904 45.15 -10.49 -31.00
N CYS A 905 44.77 -11.37 -30.07
CA CYS A 905 45.56 -11.68 -28.89
C CYS A 905 45.79 -13.19 -28.79
N GLU A 906 46.86 -13.59 -28.11
CA GLU A 906 47.10 -15.01 -27.79
C GLU A 906 45.91 -15.56 -26.98
N PRO A 907 45.51 -16.83 -27.19
CA PRO A 907 44.46 -17.44 -26.40
C PRO A 907 44.71 -17.33 -24.90
N GLY A 908 43.67 -17.00 -24.13
CA GLY A 908 43.74 -16.82 -22.68
C GLY A 908 44.22 -15.44 -22.22
N SER A 909 44.44 -14.49 -23.14
CA SER A 909 44.76 -13.10 -22.78
C SER A 909 43.66 -12.40 -21.96
N TYR A 910 42.42 -12.92 -22.02
CA TYR A 910 41.27 -12.41 -21.30
C TYR A 910 40.75 -13.47 -20.32
N PRO A 911 41.31 -13.58 -19.10
CA PRO A 911 40.91 -14.61 -18.14
C PRO A 911 39.45 -14.49 -17.65
N VAL A 912 38.80 -13.36 -17.90
CA VAL A 912 37.37 -13.17 -17.63
C VAL A 912 36.49 -13.90 -18.65
N ASP A 913 36.96 -14.06 -19.89
CA ASP A 913 36.29 -14.81 -20.95
C ASP A 913 36.50 -16.31 -20.77
N GLU A 914 36.07 -16.83 -19.62
CA GLU A 914 36.07 -18.25 -19.29
C GLU A 914 34.65 -18.71 -18.95
N SER A 915 34.22 -19.80 -19.56
CA SER A 915 32.88 -20.35 -19.39
C SER A 915 32.73 -21.11 -18.06
N PRO A 916 31.50 -21.46 -17.65
CA PRO A 916 31.26 -22.28 -16.45
C PRO A 916 31.98 -23.64 -16.43
N TYR A 917 32.40 -24.13 -17.61
CA TYR A 917 33.13 -25.39 -17.79
C TYR A 917 34.65 -25.19 -17.91
N GLY A 918 35.15 -23.95 -17.78
CA GLY A 918 36.58 -23.65 -17.86
C GLY A 918 37.14 -23.56 -19.29
N ILE A 919 36.29 -23.27 -20.28
CA ILE A 919 36.67 -23.08 -21.69
C ILE A 919 36.84 -21.58 -21.93
N ALA A 920 37.95 -21.18 -22.54
CA ALA A 920 38.33 -19.77 -22.66
C ALA A 920 38.13 -19.23 -24.08
N ASP A 921 38.03 -17.90 -24.20
CA ASP A 921 37.90 -17.13 -25.44
C ASP A 921 36.66 -17.48 -26.28
N LEU A 922 35.52 -17.69 -25.64
CA LEU A 922 34.25 -17.97 -26.33
C LEU A 922 33.41 -16.70 -26.58
N GLY A 923 33.65 -15.62 -25.83
CA GLY A 923 32.98 -14.33 -26.03
C GLY A 923 33.69 -13.40 -27.01
N GLY A 924 34.96 -13.67 -27.33
CA GLY A 924 35.76 -12.85 -28.25
C GLY A 924 36.89 -13.62 -28.92
N ASN A 925 37.85 -12.88 -29.44
CA ASN A 925 39.01 -13.35 -30.20
C ASN A 925 38.67 -13.94 -31.57
N MET A 926 37.83 -14.97 -31.68
CA MET A 926 37.64 -15.71 -32.93
C MET A 926 36.22 -16.25 -33.09
N GLU A 927 35.62 -16.04 -34.27
CA GLU A 927 34.40 -16.72 -34.66
C GLU A 927 34.67 -18.19 -34.97
N THR A 928 33.78 -19.07 -34.50
CA THR A 928 34.03 -20.52 -34.55
C THR A 928 33.15 -21.19 -35.58
N TRP A 929 33.78 -21.88 -36.54
CA TRP A 929 33.10 -22.85 -37.41
C TRP A 929 32.48 -23.98 -36.59
N CYS A 930 31.21 -24.30 -36.87
CA CYS A 930 30.52 -25.46 -36.33
C CYS A 930 30.31 -26.54 -37.40
N TRP A 931 30.07 -27.77 -36.93
CA TRP A 931 29.86 -28.94 -37.78
C TRP A 931 28.55 -28.86 -38.59
N ASN A 932 27.45 -28.53 -37.93
CA ASN A 932 26.12 -28.62 -38.51
C ASN A 932 25.78 -27.46 -39.47
N ALA A 933 24.86 -27.74 -40.41
CA ALA A 933 24.24 -26.71 -41.22
C ALA A 933 23.40 -25.77 -40.35
N LEU A 934 23.32 -24.50 -40.73
CA LEU A 934 22.39 -23.57 -40.10
C LEU A 934 20.96 -23.95 -40.50
N GLU A 935 20.05 -24.12 -39.53
CA GLU A 935 18.61 -24.23 -39.80
C GLU A 935 18.13 -22.92 -40.47
N SER A 936 18.17 -22.90 -41.80
CA SER A 936 17.97 -21.74 -42.66
C SER A 936 17.34 -22.22 -43.97
N PRO A 937 16.52 -21.39 -44.66
CA PRO A 937 16.06 -21.71 -46.02
C PRO A 937 17.23 -21.99 -46.99
N TYR A 938 18.45 -21.57 -46.67
CA TYR A 938 19.68 -21.86 -47.40
C TYR A 938 20.39 -23.09 -46.81
N ARG A 939 19.94 -24.30 -47.17
CA ARG A 939 20.47 -25.60 -46.69
C ARG A 939 21.97 -25.86 -46.93
N MET A 940 22.70 -24.94 -47.57
CA MET A 940 24.13 -25.09 -47.89
C MET A 940 25.07 -24.31 -46.95
N TRP A 941 24.56 -23.44 -46.08
CA TRP A 941 25.42 -22.65 -45.17
C TRP A 941 25.78 -23.40 -43.89
N ARG A 942 27.05 -23.34 -43.50
CA ARG A 942 27.55 -23.90 -42.23
C ARG A 942 27.40 -22.89 -41.10
N SER A 943 27.05 -23.39 -39.91
CA SER A 943 26.84 -22.54 -38.74
C SER A 943 28.15 -21.97 -38.21
N ILE A 944 28.12 -20.69 -37.82
CA ILE A 944 29.21 -19.94 -37.23
C ILE A 944 28.70 -19.32 -35.93
N ARG A 945 29.45 -19.52 -34.85
CA ARG A 945 29.18 -18.87 -33.56
C ARG A 945 29.99 -17.59 -33.44
N ILE A 946 29.31 -16.51 -33.04
CA ILE A 946 29.88 -15.16 -33.07
C ILE A 946 30.65 -14.83 -31.80
N GLY A 947 31.71 -14.05 -31.96
CA GLY A 947 32.61 -13.63 -30.87
C GLY A 947 33.99 -13.36 -31.45
N SER A 948 34.28 -12.13 -31.88
CA SER A 948 35.52 -11.85 -32.63
C SER A 948 36.26 -10.63 -32.12
N TRP A 949 37.58 -10.63 -32.33
CA TRP A 949 38.47 -9.49 -32.07
C TRP A 949 38.05 -8.23 -32.86
N ALA A 950 37.37 -8.38 -34.00
CA ALA A 950 37.00 -7.27 -34.88
C ALA A 950 35.56 -6.75 -34.66
N ASN A 951 34.76 -7.39 -33.81
CA ASN A 951 33.36 -7.00 -33.61
C ASN A 951 33.28 -5.67 -32.83
N ASN A 952 32.49 -4.72 -33.36
CA ASN A 952 32.22 -3.41 -32.75
C ASN A 952 30.93 -3.36 -31.93
N ARG A 953 30.31 -4.53 -31.72
CA ARG A 953 29.13 -4.71 -30.88
C ARG A 953 29.34 -5.94 -29.99
N PRO A 954 28.72 -5.95 -28.80
CA PRO A 954 28.73 -7.12 -27.91
C PRO A 954 28.27 -8.38 -28.65
N SER A 955 29.12 -9.40 -28.68
CA SER A 955 28.80 -10.70 -29.28
C SER A 955 28.23 -11.61 -28.20
N GLN A 956 26.94 -11.90 -28.30
CA GLN A 956 26.26 -12.75 -27.33
C GLN A 956 26.59 -14.21 -27.59
N ALA A 957 26.66 -15.00 -26.53
CA ALA A 957 26.90 -16.43 -26.60
C ALA A 957 25.82 -17.18 -27.37
N ALA A 958 24.59 -16.66 -27.50
CA ALA A 958 23.52 -17.24 -28.32
C ALA A 958 23.56 -16.80 -29.79
N GLY A 959 24.43 -15.85 -30.13
CA GLY A 959 24.52 -15.29 -31.47
C GLY A 959 25.12 -16.29 -32.46
N ARG A 960 24.50 -16.37 -33.64
CA ARG A 960 24.93 -17.25 -34.72
C ARG A 960 24.72 -16.60 -36.08
N LYS A 961 25.49 -17.04 -37.06
CA LYS A 961 25.30 -16.74 -38.48
C LYS A 961 25.61 -17.96 -39.32
N GLY A 962 25.25 -17.93 -40.59
CA GLY A 962 25.59 -18.98 -41.55
C GLY A 962 26.41 -18.38 -42.69
N ASN A 963 27.33 -19.16 -43.25
CA ASN A 963 28.05 -18.75 -44.44
C ASN A 963 28.45 -19.96 -45.30
N ASP A 964 28.86 -19.69 -46.54
CA ASP A 964 29.39 -20.69 -47.47
C ASP A 964 30.62 -21.40 -46.87
N PRO A 965 30.73 -22.74 -46.91
CA PRO A 965 31.86 -23.47 -46.34
C PRO A 965 33.22 -23.11 -46.95
N ALA A 966 33.27 -22.54 -48.16
CA ALA A 966 34.50 -22.09 -48.81
C ALA A 966 34.96 -20.68 -48.36
N ILE A 967 34.11 -19.94 -47.62
CA ILE A 967 34.44 -18.58 -47.21
C ILE A 967 35.68 -18.57 -46.30
N THR A 968 36.55 -17.60 -46.53
CA THR A 968 37.72 -17.33 -45.70
C THR A 968 37.63 -15.89 -45.22
N THR A 969 37.63 -15.67 -43.91
CA THR A 969 37.60 -14.32 -43.33
C THR A 969 38.57 -14.22 -42.17
N ARG A 970 39.08 -13.02 -41.93
CA ARG A 970 40.10 -12.73 -40.89
C ARG A 970 39.68 -12.99 -39.44
N VAL A 971 38.43 -13.38 -39.21
CA VAL A 971 37.88 -13.67 -37.88
C VAL A 971 37.49 -15.13 -37.69
N LEU A 972 37.46 -15.93 -38.76
CA LEU A 972 36.98 -17.31 -38.73
C LEU A 972 38.13 -18.29 -38.48
N GLY A 973 37.97 -19.10 -37.43
CA GLY A 973 38.78 -20.29 -37.19
C GLY A 973 37.93 -21.38 -36.56
N PHE A 974 38.53 -22.24 -35.75
CA PHE A 974 37.83 -23.40 -35.20
C PHE A 974 38.38 -23.91 -33.87
N ARG A 975 37.60 -24.77 -33.22
CA ARG A 975 37.90 -25.46 -31.97
C ARG A 975 37.64 -26.94 -32.14
N LEU A 976 38.34 -27.75 -31.36
CA LEU A 976 38.20 -29.18 -31.40
C LEU A 976 37.16 -29.63 -30.38
N ALA A 977 36.31 -30.53 -30.82
CA ALA A 977 35.47 -31.36 -29.98
C ALA A 977 35.80 -32.84 -30.20
N LEU A 978 35.48 -33.62 -29.19
CA LEU A 978 35.69 -35.05 -29.18
C LEU A 978 34.56 -35.73 -28.36
N SER A 979 33.92 -36.75 -28.93
CA SER A 979 32.71 -37.40 -28.37
C SER A 979 33.03 -38.73 -27.68
N PRO A 980 32.98 -38.83 -26.34
CA PRO A 980 33.44 -40.03 -25.62
C PRO A 980 32.64 -41.33 -25.91
N GLY A 981 31.52 -41.27 -26.64
CA GLY A 981 30.71 -42.43 -27.02
C GLY A 981 30.06 -42.21 -28.37
#